data_AF-A0A1V6SWC9-F1
#
_entry.id   AF-A0A1V6SWC9-F1
#
_cell.length_a   1.000
_cell.length_b   1.000
_cell.length_c   1.000
_cell.angle_alpha   90.00
_cell.angle_beta   90.00
_cell.angle_gamma   90.00
#
_symmetry.space_group_name_H-M   'P 1'
#
loop_
_entity.id
_entity.type
_entity.pdbx_description
1 polymer ?
#
loop_
_entity_poly.entity_id
_entity_poly.type
_entity_poly.pdbx_seq_one_letter_code
_entity_poly.pdbx_strand_id
1 'polypeptide(L)'
;MSRTAPPDSEATVATLFAGPGSASNSSSSVSENVGFRFVLDRTVQTLSSNGVPDSGSLSGLLFVPSLSPKDICNQELASIIPANVTRAEDVSDYGYPVIGLAPWISDDCTQKFLAASRDAGSSALVVFQPANNKTGLPPPATDASWKLEDENWRGDNDYPVYAIPGPSGLTLMKELSWFSDGISNKSAHHRSLHTRDHDSDRLFTMIDSNTTPNQEPSLWSFVLAILGTIVGLTLVLLILYRIIQRKRRIMLRERINAGEVDIEQLALTQFKVPRETVEKMPQYTYLGFTQNLETESPKTPVQTKAIEVESSSATSTTPSLSEGRESTESDESGLKKPEPAKINPRSDDPDDSDETGSSRNPYRLSHTQTTCAICLDDFVAGSTTVRELPCGHIFDPGCIDEYLTETSSLCPLCKKSVLPAGSCPIQVTNDMVRQEAAMGALKYVEEIQKKKQSDVIRFLLRVRCWELRQLNAIHRASRPSRPDKARRLGYKAKQGYVVYRIRVRRGGRKRPAPKGATYGKPTNQGINQLKYQRALSATAEERVGRRCANLRVLNSYWINQDSTYKYFEVICVDPQHKAIRRDARINWICNPVHKHREARGLTATGKKSRGINKGHRYNNTKAGRRHTWKLQNTQSYWRYR
;
A
#
# COMPACT_ATOMS: atom_id res chain seq x y z
N MET A 1 21.60 -38.38 43.01
CA MET A 1 21.27 -38.52 44.45
C MET A 1 21.51 -37.16 45.09
N SER A 2 20.41 -36.46 45.38
CA SER A 2 20.42 -35.16 46.07
C SER A 2 20.86 -35.38 47.52
N ARG A 3 21.98 -34.78 47.94
CA ARG A 3 22.34 -34.67 49.36
C ARG A 3 21.70 -33.40 49.90
N THR A 4 20.66 -33.61 50.71
CA THR A 4 19.97 -32.60 51.50
C THR A 4 20.93 -31.97 52.52
N ALA A 5 20.96 -30.64 52.57
CA ALA A 5 21.62 -29.86 53.62
C ALA A 5 20.88 -30.05 54.97
N PRO A 6 21.58 -30.00 56.12
CA PRO A 6 20.95 -30.03 57.43
C PRO A 6 20.21 -28.71 57.73
N PRO A 7 19.17 -28.74 58.57
CA PRO A 7 18.45 -27.54 58.99
C PRO A 7 19.20 -26.84 60.14
N ASP A 8 19.06 -25.52 60.20
CA ASP A 8 19.25 -24.66 61.38
C ASP A 8 20.69 -24.39 61.88
N SER A 9 21.57 -23.90 61.00
CA SER A 9 22.78 -23.15 61.39
C SER A 9 22.88 -21.83 60.61
N GLU A 10 23.08 -20.70 61.31
CA GLU A 10 23.30 -19.38 60.67
C GLU A 10 24.63 -19.42 59.88
N ALA A 11 24.60 -19.52 58.55
CA ALA A 11 25.83 -19.61 57.75
C ALA A 11 26.26 -18.22 57.24
N THR A 12 27.56 -17.92 57.12
CA THR A 12 28.05 -16.72 56.43
C THR A 12 28.41 -17.07 54.98
N VAL A 13 27.96 -16.28 54.00
CA VAL A 13 28.10 -16.64 52.57
C VAL A 13 28.62 -15.48 51.70
N ALA A 14 29.63 -15.77 50.89
CA ALA A 14 30.10 -14.91 49.81
C ALA A 14 29.70 -15.50 48.44
N THR A 15 29.09 -14.70 47.57
CA THR A 15 28.69 -15.11 46.22
C THR A 15 29.41 -14.28 45.17
N LEU A 16 30.12 -14.96 44.27
CA LEU A 16 30.96 -14.41 43.21
C LEU A 16 30.37 -14.81 41.85
N PHE A 17 30.23 -13.86 40.93
CA PHE A 17 29.73 -14.13 39.57
C PHE A 17 30.79 -13.80 38.53
N ALA A 18 31.29 -14.82 37.82
CA ALA A 18 32.25 -14.66 36.74
C ALA A 18 31.50 -14.55 35.39
N GLY A 19 31.23 -13.31 34.93
CA GLY A 19 30.62 -13.04 33.61
C GLY A 19 29.40 -12.08 33.63
N PRO A 20 28.66 -11.92 32.51
CA PRO A 20 27.56 -10.94 32.37
C PRO A 20 26.26 -11.32 33.12
N GLY A 21 26.35 -12.18 34.12
CA GLY A 21 25.25 -12.50 35.03
C GLY A 21 24.67 -11.26 35.70
N SER A 22 23.44 -11.38 36.21
CA SER A 22 22.80 -10.36 37.02
C SER A 22 22.18 -11.07 38.20
N ALA A 23 22.40 -10.56 39.41
CA ALA A 23 21.62 -11.01 40.56
C ALA A 23 20.13 -10.73 40.30
N SER A 24 19.31 -11.77 40.13
CA SER A 24 17.85 -11.66 40.17
C SER A 24 17.36 -11.98 41.59
N ASN A 25 16.19 -11.47 41.99
CA ASN A 25 15.52 -11.85 43.24
C ASN A 25 15.20 -13.35 43.37
N SER A 26 15.56 -14.16 42.37
CA SER A 26 15.35 -15.61 42.30
C SER A 26 16.64 -16.43 42.33
N SER A 27 17.82 -15.86 42.58
CA SER A 27 19.02 -16.65 42.91
C SER A 27 18.96 -17.10 44.38
N SER A 28 17.95 -17.91 44.70
CA SER A 28 17.72 -18.52 46.00
C SER A 28 18.25 -19.96 45.99
N SER A 29 19.47 -20.16 46.46
CA SER A 29 19.89 -21.47 46.98
C SER A 29 20.46 -21.41 48.40
N VAL A 30 20.52 -20.22 49.01
CA VAL A 30 20.97 -20.05 50.39
C VAL A 30 19.76 -19.67 51.24
N SER A 31 19.41 -20.51 52.21
CA SER A 31 18.28 -20.33 53.14
C SER A 31 18.35 -19.00 53.91
N GLU A 32 17.21 -18.47 54.32
CA GLU A 32 17.02 -17.12 54.91
C GLU A 32 17.74 -16.84 56.25
N ASN A 33 18.55 -17.76 56.78
CA ASN A 33 19.34 -17.59 58.00
C ASN A 33 20.84 -17.44 57.67
N VAL A 34 21.23 -16.30 57.08
CA VAL A 34 22.63 -15.98 56.76
C VAL A 34 23.09 -14.80 57.61
N GLY A 35 24.12 -14.99 58.43
CA GLY A 35 24.66 -13.95 59.32
C GLY A 35 25.42 -12.83 58.60
N PHE A 36 26.04 -13.16 57.46
CA PHE A 36 26.81 -12.23 56.62
C PHE A 36 26.68 -12.64 55.15
N ARG A 37 26.31 -11.70 54.28
CA ARG A 37 26.17 -11.92 52.83
C ARG A 37 27.00 -10.91 52.06
N PHE A 38 27.96 -11.39 51.27
CA PHE A 38 28.81 -10.55 50.41
C PHE A 38 28.66 -10.94 48.94
N VAL A 39 28.15 -10.02 48.11
CA VAL A 39 27.81 -10.29 46.71
C VAL A 39 28.70 -9.48 45.77
N LEU A 40 29.44 -10.16 44.90
CA LEU A 40 30.23 -9.54 43.84
C LEU A 40 29.62 -9.88 42.46
N ASP A 41 28.76 -8.98 41.99
CA ASP A 41 28.13 -9.07 40.66
C ASP A 41 28.90 -8.23 39.65
N ARG A 42 29.30 -8.84 38.52
CA ARG A 42 30.04 -8.19 37.41
C ARG A 42 31.38 -7.54 37.80
N THR A 43 31.95 -7.92 38.93
CA THR A 43 33.24 -7.42 39.43
C THR A 43 34.28 -8.53 39.63
N VAL A 44 33.99 -9.75 39.18
CA VAL A 44 34.91 -10.89 39.21
C VAL A 44 35.47 -11.13 37.81
N GLN A 45 36.79 -11.22 37.70
CA GLN A 45 37.50 -11.44 36.43
C GLN A 45 38.20 -12.80 36.44
N THR A 46 37.95 -13.64 35.44
CA THR A 46 38.66 -14.92 35.31
C THR A 46 40.09 -14.68 34.80
N LEU A 47 41.10 -15.17 35.53
CA LEU A 47 42.52 -15.12 35.15
C LEU A 47 43.01 -16.44 34.55
N SER A 48 42.57 -17.56 35.11
CA SER A 48 42.77 -18.91 34.56
C SER A 48 41.46 -19.70 34.62
N SER A 49 41.10 -20.35 33.51
CA SER A 49 39.94 -21.25 33.41
C SER A 49 40.33 -22.73 33.49
N ASN A 50 41.59 -23.03 33.83
CA ASN A 50 42.02 -24.42 34.00
C ASN A 50 41.32 -25.03 35.22
N GLY A 51 40.82 -26.26 35.12
CA GLY A 51 40.15 -26.93 36.25
C GLY A 51 38.70 -26.51 36.53
N VAL A 52 38.05 -25.70 35.68
CA VAL A 52 36.61 -25.38 35.84
C VAL A 52 35.76 -26.63 35.55
N PRO A 53 34.88 -27.07 36.46
CA PRO A 53 34.01 -28.22 36.23
C PRO A 53 32.92 -27.93 35.17
N ASP A 54 32.52 -28.96 34.42
CA ASP A 54 31.48 -28.88 33.36
C ASP A 54 30.12 -28.35 33.85
N SER A 55 29.86 -28.41 35.17
CA SER A 55 28.65 -27.87 35.82
C SER A 55 28.58 -26.34 35.83
N GLY A 56 29.70 -25.64 35.58
CA GLY A 56 29.76 -24.18 35.52
C GLY A 56 29.58 -23.44 36.86
N SER A 57 29.42 -24.16 37.98
CA SER A 57 29.31 -23.57 39.33
C SER A 57 30.25 -24.29 40.29
N LEU A 58 31.04 -23.52 41.05
CA LEU A 58 31.96 -23.98 42.09
C LEU A 58 31.45 -23.49 43.44
N SER A 59 31.51 -24.32 44.48
CA SER A 59 31.14 -23.91 45.83
C SER A 59 32.02 -24.59 46.88
N GLY A 60 32.38 -23.87 47.93
CA GLY A 60 33.29 -24.38 48.96
C GLY A 60 33.56 -23.41 50.11
N LEU A 61 34.21 -23.90 51.16
CA LEU A 61 34.62 -23.08 52.32
C LEU A 61 35.82 -22.21 51.96
N LEU A 62 35.77 -20.94 52.32
CA LEU A 62 36.83 -19.98 52.04
C LEU A 62 37.92 -20.05 53.10
N PHE A 63 39.18 -20.12 52.68
CA PHE A 63 40.34 -20.12 53.58
C PHE A 63 41.53 -19.40 52.95
N VAL A 64 42.56 -19.11 53.75
CA VAL A 64 43.80 -18.50 53.27
C VAL A 64 44.91 -19.56 53.28
N PRO A 65 45.54 -19.88 52.13
CA PRO A 65 46.63 -20.84 52.07
C PRO A 65 47.81 -20.44 52.96
N SER A 66 48.37 -21.42 53.69
CA SER A 66 49.50 -21.21 54.60
C SER A 66 50.82 -21.32 53.86
N LEU A 67 51.72 -20.35 54.04
CA LEU A 67 53.11 -20.45 53.59
C LEU A 67 54.00 -21.03 54.69
N SER A 68 55.23 -21.46 54.35
CA SER A 68 56.17 -21.99 55.35
C SER A 68 56.50 -20.91 56.40
N PRO A 69 56.55 -21.23 57.70
CA PRO A 69 56.78 -20.24 58.75
C PRO A 69 58.14 -19.53 58.66
N LYS A 70 59.06 -20.04 57.82
CA LYS A 70 60.38 -19.44 57.53
C LYS A 70 60.39 -18.53 56.30
N ASP A 71 59.26 -18.39 55.59
CA ASP A 71 59.17 -17.58 54.38
C ASP A 71 59.13 -16.08 54.68
N ILE A 72 59.90 -15.32 53.90
CA ILE A 72 59.98 -13.85 53.96
C ILE A 72 58.60 -13.21 53.69
N CYS A 73 57.79 -13.85 52.84
CA CYS A 73 56.45 -13.40 52.47
C CYS A 73 55.49 -13.25 53.66
N ASN A 74 55.63 -14.06 54.70
CA ASN A 74 54.79 -13.95 55.89
C ASN A 74 55.05 -12.65 56.68
N GLN A 75 56.28 -12.13 56.66
CA GLN A 75 56.62 -10.88 57.33
C GLN A 75 56.12 -9.67 56.54
N GLU A 76 56.22 -9.70 55.20
CA GLU A 76 55.75 -8.62 54.32
C GLU A 76 54.21 -8.49 54.36
N LEU A 77 53.51 -9.62 54.49
CA LEU A 77 52.05 -9.70 54.46
C LEU A 77 51.37 -9.54 55.81
N ALA A 78 52.12 -9.34 56.90
CA ALA A 78 51.57 -9.23 58.25
C ALA A 78 50.57 -8.07 58.42
N SER A 79 50.63 -7.05 57.55
CA SER A 79 49.67 -5.93 57.54
C SER A 79 48.37 -6.22 56.78
N ILE A 80 48.37 -7.23 55.91
CA ILE A 80 47.27 -7.56 54.99
C ILE A 80 46.54 -8.83 55.43
N ILE A 81 47.29 -9.83 55.91
CA ILE A 81 46.76 -11.10 56.40
C ILE A 81 46.77 -11.05 57.94
N PRO A 82 45.59 -11.04 58.60
CA PRO A 82 45.51 -11.10 60.05
C PRO A 82 46.18 -12.35 60.61
N ALA A 83 46.72 -12.26 61.83
CA ALA A 83 47.41 -13.38 62.49
C ALA A 83 46.46 -14.57 62.77
N ASN A 84 45.21 -14.28 63.15
CA ASN A 84 44.16 -15.27 63.35
C ASN A 84 43.29 -15.25 62.10
N VAL A 85 43.53 -16.11 61.11
CA VAL A 85 42.70 -16.17 59.90
C VAL A 85 42.50 -17.61 59.51
N THR A 86 41.30 -17.94 59.01
CA THR A 86 40.92 -19.31 58.67
C THR A 86 41.93 -19.93 57.71
N ARG A 87 42.64 -20.96 58.16
CA ARG A 87 43.61 -21.75 57.38
C ARG A 87 42.98 -23.03 56.84
N ALA A 88 43.74 -23.76 56.02
CA ALA A 88 43.28 -25.04 55.46
C ALA A 88 42.91 -26.06 56.56
N GLU A 89 43.66 -26.07 57.66
CA GLU A 89 43.40 -26.92 58.84
C GLU A 89 42.08 -26.59 59.55
N ASP A 90 41.63 -25.33 59.50
CA ASP A 90 40.38 -24.88 60.13
C ASP A 90 39.13 -25.28 59.33
N VAL A 91 39.30 -25.78 58.09
CA VAL A 91 38.20 -26.11 57.16
C VAL A 91 38.25 -27.54 56.63
N SER A 92 39.40 -28.22 56.72
CA SER A 92 39.59 -29.58 56.18
C SER A 92 38.65 -30.62 56.78
N ASP A 93 38.27 -30.45 58.04
CA ASP A 93 37.49 -31.45 58.80
C ASP A 93 36.00 -31.49 58.41
N TYR A 94 35.50 -30.47 57.72
CA TYR A 94 34.07 -30.35 57.37
C TYR A 94 33.69 -31.09 56.09
N GLY A 95 34.66 -31.58 55.31
CA GLY A 95 34.41 -32.38 54.10
C GLY A 95 33.76 -31.62 52.93
N TYR A 96 33.75 -30.29 52.96
CA TYR A 96 33.36 -29.44 51.82
C TYR A 96 34.57 -29.14 50.93
N PRO A 97 34.38 -28.86 49.63
CA PRO A 97 35.43 -28.29 48.79
C PRO A 97 35.94 -26.99 49.41
N VAL A 98 37.22 -26.67 49.22
CA VAL A 98 37.84 -25.46 49.79
C VAL A 98 38.25 -24.49 48.68
N ILE A 99 38.09 -23.20 48.93
CA ILE A 99 38.40 -22.12 47.99
C ILE A 99 39.43 -21.20 48.66
N GLY A 100 40.59 -21.05 48.03
CA GLY A 100 41.65 -20.20 48.55
C GLY A 100 41.37 -18.71 48.33
N LEU A 101 41.75 -17.86 49.26
CA LEU A 101 41.83 -16.41 49.11
C LEU A 101 43.27 -15.94 49.37
N ALA A 102 43.90 -15.29 48.39
CA ALA A 102 45.29 -14.85 48.51
C ALA A 102 45.53 -13.43 47.94
N PRO A 103 46.46 -12.65 48.52
CA PRO A 103 46.85 -11.37 47.96
C PRO A 103 47.81 -11.53 46.77
N TRP A 104 47.64 -10.70 45.74
CA TRP A 104 48.52 -10.59 44.58
C TRP A 104 49.42 -9.37 44.74
N ILE A 105 50.69 -9.57 45.13
CA ILE A 105 51.61 -8.48 45.48
C ILE A 105 52.93 -8.59 44.71
N SER A 106 53.79 -9.51 45.14
CA SER A 106 55.10 -9.75 44.54
C SER A 106 55.10 -11.12 43.86
N ASP A 107 55.97 -11.26 42.86
CA ASP A 107 56.00 -12.45 42.03
C ASP A 107 56.34 -13.71 42.85
N ASP A 108 57.37 -13.64 43.69
CA ASP A 108 57.79 -14.74 44.59
C ASP A 108 56.68 -15.16 45.57
N CYS A 109 56.02 -14.19 46.22
CA CYS A 109 54.98 -14.51 47.20
C CYS A 109 53.71 -15.05 46.54
N THR A 110 53.33 -14.51 45.38
CA THR A 110 52.15 -14.96 44.65
C THR A 110 52.34 -16.39 44.12
N GLN A 111 53.52 -16.72 43.61
CA GLN A 111 53.86 -18.09 43.20
C GLN A 111 53.78 -19.07 44.37
N LYS A 112 54.25 -18.68 45.56
CA LYS A 112 54.14 -19.51 46.76
C LYS A 112 52.70 -19.72 47.20
N PHE A 113 51.82 -18.72 47.08
CA PHE A 113 50.40 -18.91 47.35
C PHE A 113 49.70 -19.82 46.33
N LEU A 114 50.09 -19.73 45.05
CA LEU A 114 49.60 -20.65 44.02
C LEU A 114 50.02 -22.09 44.34
N ALA A 115 51.28 -22.31 44.77
CA ALA A 115 51.76 -23.61 45.20
C ALA A 115 51.05 -24.10 46.48
N ALA A 116 50.94 -23.27 47.50
CA ALA A 116 50.27 -23.61 48.77
C ALA A 116 48.79 -23.92 48.58
N SER A 117 48.11 -23.23 47.65
CA SER A 117 46.72 -23.52 47.30
C SER A 117 46.56 -24.86 46.57
N ARG A 118 47.58 -25.26 45.79
CA ARG A 118 47.63 -26.58 45.15
C ARG A 118 47.82 -27.68 46.19
N ASP A 119 48.77 -27.50 47.10
CA ASP A 119 49.07 -28.46 48.17
C ASP A 119 47.87 -28.63 49.14
N ALA A 120 47.09 -27.58 49.33
CA ALA A 120 45.86 -27.61 50.13
C ALA A 120 44.64 -28.23 49.41
N GLY A 121 44.75 -28.56 48.12
CA GLY A 121 43.65 -29.14 47.35
C GLY A 121 42.50 -28.18 47.04
N SER A 122 42.79 -26.88 46.84
CA SER A 122 41.77 -25.87 46.53
C SER A 122 41.04 -26.16 45.23
N SER A 123 39.70 -26.10 45.27
CA SER A 123 38.85 -26.21 44.07
C SER A 123 38.84 -24.93 43.23
N ALA A 124 39.22 -23.79 43.81
CA ALA A 124 39.44 -22.52 43.12
C ALA A 124 40.33 -21.61 43.97
N LEU A 125 41.00 -20.64 43.35
CA LEU A 125 41.74 -19.59 44.04
C LEU A 125 41.21 -18.21 43.65
N VAL A 126 40.87 -17.42 44.65
CA VAL A 126 40.46 -16.03 44.51
C VAL A 126 41.63 -15.13 44.92
N VAL A 127 42.03 -14.23 44.02
CA VAL A 127 43.13 -13.30 44.22
C VAL A 127 42.66 -11.86 44.17
N PHE A 128 43.37 -10.98 44.88
CA PHE A 128 43.10 -9.55 44.86
C PHE A 128 44.38 -8.74 45.02
N GLN A 129 44.42 -7.55 44.44
CA GLN A 129 45.56 -6.64 44.57
C GLN A 129 45.29 -5.64 45.72
N PRO A 130 45.99 -5.75 46.86
CA PRO A 130 45.73 -4.90 48.04
C PRO A 130 46.11 -3.43 47.78
N ALA A 131 47.07 -3.16 46.90
CA ALA A 131 47.45 -1.79 46.51
C ALA A 131 46.41 -1.10 45.61
N ASN A 132 45.47 -1.86 45.02
CA ASN A 132 44.50 -1.35 44.06
C ASN A 132 43.17 -1.01 44.75
N ASN A 133 42.94 0.28 45.01
CA ASN A 133 41.71 0.78 45.64
C ASN A 133 40.49 0.88 44.71
N LYS A 134 40.56 0.38 43.47
CA LYS A 134 39.41 0.39 42.55
C LYS A 134 38.39 -0.67 42.97
N THR A 135 37.12 -0.28 42.98
CA THR A 135 35.97 -1.15 43.31
C THR A 135 35.31 -1.78 42.07
N GLY A 136 35.74 -1.39 40.86
CA GLY A 136 35.24 -1.92 39.60
C GLY A 136 35.90 -3.25 39.20
N LEU A 137 35.55 -3.75 38.00
CA LEU A 137 36.11 -4.98 37.44
C LEU A 137 37.66 -4.93 37.43
N PRO A 138 38.35 -5.95 37.98
CA PRO A 138 39.80 -6.04 37.90
C PRO A 138 40.30 -6.08 36.44
N PRO A 139 41.57 -5.72 36.19
CA PRO A 139 42.12 -5.72 34.83
C PRO A 139 42.02 -7.11 34.17
N PRO A 140 41.87 -7.20 32.83
CA PRO A 140 41.74 -8.46 32.13
C PRO A 140 43.00 -9.33 32.30
N ALA A 141 42.87 -10.64 32.13
CA ALA A 141 43.97 -11.61 32.30
C ALA A 141 45.21 -11.32 31.43
N THR A 142 45.09 -10.57 30.34
CA THR A 142 46.22 -10.20 29.47
C THR A 142 47.00 -8.97 29.95
N ASP A 143 46.53 -8.29 31.01
CA ASP A 143 47.17 -7.09 31.52
C ASP A 143 48.51 -7.40 32.23
N ALA A 144 49.44 -6.46 32.17
CA ALA A 144 50.77 -6.59 32.78
C ALA A 144 50.72 -6.73 34.30
N SER A 145 49.62 -6.31 34.92
CA SER A 145 49.38 -6.37 36.37
C SER A 145 49.22 -7.80 36.91
N TRP A 146 49.01 -8.80 36.05
CA TRP A 146 48.89 -10.23 36.40
C TRP A 146 50.05 -11.08 35.86
N LYS A 147 51.16 -10.44 35.47
CA LYS A 147 52.36 -11.15 35.03
C LYS A 147 53.17 -11.62 36.24
N LEU A 148 53.62 -12.86 36.17
CA LEU A 148 54.63 -13.45 37.04
C LEU A 148 55.82 -13.81 36.14
N GLU A 149 57.03 -13.89 36.69
CA GLU A 149 58.23 -14.28 35.92
C GLU A 149 58.06 -15.64 35.20
N ASP A 150 57.36 -16.59 35.82
CA ASP A 150 56.97 -17.86 35.19
C ASP A 150 55.61 -17.75 34.49
N GLU A 151 55.57 -17.61 33.16
CA GLU A 151 54.30 -17.49 32.40
C GLU A 151 53.43 -18.77 32.40
N ASN A 152 53.95 -19.91 32.87
CA ASN A 152 53.27 -21.22 32.82
C ASN A 152 52.33 -21.51 34.00
N TRP A 153 52.26 -20.64 35.02
CA TRP A 153 51.43 -20.85 36.21
C TRP A 153 49.94 -21.09 35.91
N ARG A 154 49.45 -20.63 34.76
CA ARG A 154 48.05 -20.83 34.33
C ARG A 154 47.75 -22.27 33.93
N GLY A 155 48.74 -22.97 33.38
CA GLY A 155 48.64 -24.38 32.99
C GLY A 155 49.07 -25.34 34.10
N ASP A 156 50.00 -24.92 34.97
CA ASP A 156 50.55 -25.76 36.03
C ASP A 156 49.60 -25.98 37.21
N ASN A 157 48.59 -25.11 37.38
CA ASN A 157 47.57 -25.25 38.40
C ASN A 157 46.32 -25.92 37.82
N ASP A 158 45.81 -26.93 38.51
CA ASP A 158 44.62 -27.73 38.17
C ASP A 158 43.31 -27.13 38.68
N TYR A 159 43.33 -25.90 39.17
CA TYR A 159 42.18 -25.15 39.66
C TYR A 159 42.08 -23.75 39.00
N PRO A 160 40.85 -23.20 38.89
CA PRO A 160 40.63 -21.90 38.27
C PRO A 160 41.05 -20.76 39.20
N VAL A 161 41.53 -19.67 38.59
CA VAL A 161 42.00 -18.48 39.32
C VAL A 161 41.14 -17.28 38.94
N TYR A 162 40.53 -16.63 39.94
CA TYR A 162 39.63 -15.49 39.79
C TYR A 162 40.20 -14.25 40.49
N ALA A 163 40.13 -13.09 39.85
CA ALA A 163 40.47 -11.82 40.45
C ALA A 163 39.22 -11.08 40.94
N ILE A 164 39.31 -10.49 42.14
CA ILE A 164 38.28 -9.60 42.72
C ILE A 164 38.87 -8.22 43.04
N PRO A 165 38.02 -7.19 43.27
CA PRO A 165 38.50 -5.87 43.61
C PRO A 165 39.28 -5.87 44.93
N GLY A 166 40.36 -5.08 45.00
CA GLY A 166 41.24 -5.00 46.19
C GLY A 166 40.49 -4.78 47.52
N PRO A 167 39.58 -3.78 47.61
CA PRO A 167 38.80 -3.55 48.82
C PRO A 167 37.89 -4.72 49.21
N SER A 168 37.41 -5.49 48.22
CA SER A 168 36.58 -6.67 48.45
C SER A 168 37.39 -7.82 49.05
N GLY A 169 38.58 -8.07 48.52
CA GLY A 169 39.50 -9.07 49.08
C GLY A 169 39.96 -8.72 50.49
N LEU A 170 40.26 -7.45 50.78
CA LEU A 170 40.59 -6.99 52.14
C LEU A 170 39.41 -7.18 53.12
N THR A 171 38.18 -6.96 52.66
CA THR A 171 36.98 -7.20 53.48
C THR A 171 36.83 -8.68 53.80
N LEU A 172 36.94 -9.57 52.79
CA LEU A 172 36.87 -11.01 52.99
C LEU A 172 38.00 -11.53 53.90
N MET A 173 39.22 -11.00 53.74
CA MET A 173 40.37 -11.34 54.57
C MET A 173 40.16 -10.98 56.05
N LYS A 174 39.50 -9.83 56.30
CA LYS A 174 39.11 -9.43 57.66
C LYS A 174 37.99 -10.30 58.21
N GLU A 175 37.00 -10.65 57.39
CA GLU A 175 35.91 -11.53 57.83
C GLU A 175 36.42 -12.93 58.21
N LEU A 176 37.33 -13.52 57.42
CA LEU A 176 38.00 -14.79 57.74
C LEU A 176 38.77 -14.75 59.07
N SER A 177 39.09 -13.58 59.60
CA SER A 177 39.79 -13.48 60.89
C SER A 177 38.93 -13.75 62.12
N TRP A 178 37.61 -13.65 61.95
CA TRP A 178 36.66 -13.92 63.04
C TRP A 178 36.35 -15.42 63.19
N PHE A 179 36.74 -16.25 62.20
CA PHE A 179 36.33 -17.65 62.09
C PHE A 179 37.53 -18.62 62.02
N SER A 180 38.66 -18.28 62.65
CA SER A 180 39.83 -19.16 62.78
C SER A 180 39.84 -19.83 64.16
N ASP A 181 40.14 -21.13 64.23
CA ASP A 181 40.14 -21.91 65.47
C ASP A 181 41.45 -21.73 66.28
N GLY A 182 41.93 -20.49 66.33
CA GLY A 182 43.16 -20.09 67.00
C GLY A 182 42.96 -19.75 68.48
N ILE A 183 43.15 -20.76 69.35
CA ILE A 183 43.37 -20.72 70.81
C ILE A 183 42.12 -20.87 71.69
N SER A 184 41.84 -22.11 72.07
CA SER A 184 41.15 -22.46 73.31
C SER A 184 41.96 -21.97 74.51
N ASN A 185 41.58 -20.81 75.07
CA ASN A 185 41.80 -20.48 76.48
C ASN A 185 41.09 -19.17 76.82
N LYS A 186 39.77 -19.21 77.00
CA LYS A 186 39.10 -18.28 77.90
C LYS A 186 38.17 -19.05 78.83
N SER A 187 38.67 -19.16 80.05
CA SER A 187 37.96 -19.44 81.27
C SER A 187 36.54 -18.87 81.27
N ALA A 188 35.59 -19.74 81.55
CA ALA A 188 34.28 -19.39 82.05
C ALA A 188 34.44 -18.36 83.18
N HIS A 189 33.82 -17.19 83.01
CA HIS A 189 33.20 -16.34 84.03
C HIS A 189 33.05 -14.91 83.49
N HIS A 190 32.03 -14.69 82.66
CA HIS A 190 31.04 -13.61 82.80
C HIS A 190 30.14 -13.61 81.56
N ARG A 191 28.96 -14.21 81.70
CA ARG A 191 27.83 -13.97 80.79
C ARG A 191 27.36 -12.54 80.99
N SER A 192 27.32 -11.76 79.92
CA SER A 192 26.39 -10.64 79.78
C SER A 192 26.32 -10.13 78.34
N LEU A 193 25.11 -10.25 77.76
CA LEU A 193 24.54 -9.51 76.63
C LEU A 193 25.19 -9.67 75.24
N HIS A 194 24.54 -10.51 74.42
CA HIS A 194 24.69 -10.69 72.97
C HIS A 194 26.11 -11.00 72.46
N THR A 195 26.61 -12.19 72.78
CA THR A 195 27.74 -12.79 72.05
C THR A 195 27.24 -14.10 71.43
N ARG A 196 27.07 -14.10 70.10
CA ARG A 196 26.80 -15.29 69.29
C ARG A 196 27.95 -16.27 69.47
N ASP A 197 27.61 -17.53 69.61
CA ASP A 197 28.54 -18.65 69.73
C ASP A 197 29.04 -18.97 68.31
N HIS A 198 30.17 -18.38 67.90
CA HIS A 198 30.71 -18.48 66.52
C HIS A 198 31.52 -19.76 66.26
N ASP A 199 31.49 -20.73 67.19
CA ASP A 199 32.35 -21.92 67.16
C ASP A 199 32.15 -22.81 65.91
N SER A 200 31.03 -22.67 65.19
CA SER A 200 30.74 -23.44 63.97
C SER A 200 30.57 -22.61 62.70
N ASP A 201 30.69 -21.28 62.77
CA ASP A 201 30.43 -20.42 61.61
C ASP A 201 31.68 -20.38 60.72
N ARG A 202 31.52 -20.68 59.43
CA ARG A 202 32.59 -20.59 58.42
C ARG A 202 32.06 -19.91 57.17
N LEU A 203 32.94 -19.17 56.49
CA LEU A 203 32.57 -18.43 55.29
C LEU A 203 32.46 -19.37 54.09
N PHE A 204 31.23 -19.58 53.61
CA PHE A 204 30.95 -20.39 52.44
C PHE A 204 30.95 -19.53 51.17
N THR A 205 31.62 -19.99 50.11
CA THR A 205 31.77 -19.25 48.86
C THR A 205 31.14 -20.00 47.70
N MET A 206 30.39 -19.28 46.85
CA MET A 206 29.86 -19.82 45.58
C MET A 206 30.32 -18.97 44.40
N ILE A 207 30.82 -19.61 43.34
CA ILE A 207 31.32 -19.00 42.10
C ILE A 207 30.54 -19.58 40.92
N ASP A 208 29.73 -18.77 40.25
CA ASP A 208 29.05 -19.16 39.01
C ASP A 208 29.83 -18.64 37.80
N SER A 209 30.37 -19.57 37.00
CA SER A 209 30.96 -19.31 35.69
C SER A 209 30.04 -19.89 34.61
N ASN A 210 29.14 -19.08 34.08
CA ASN A 210 28.28 -19.49 32.97
C ASN A 210 29.11 -19.49 31.67
N THR A 211 29.97 -20.48 31.50
CA THR A 211 30.59 -20.80 30.21
C THR A 211 29.60 -21.66 29.42
N THR A 212 28.53 -21.05 28.93
CA THR A 212 27.80 -21.69 27.84
C THR A 212 28.79 -21.78 26.67
N PRO A 213 29.00 -22.96 26.06
CA PRO A 213 29.59 -23.03 24.74
C PRO A 213 28.51 -22.55 23.77
N ASN A 214 28.20 -21.25 23.83
CA ASN A 214 27.44 -20.57 22.79
C ASN A 214 28.38 -20.49 21.60
N GLN A 215 28.43 -21.59 20.85
CA GLN A 215 28.68 -21.53 19.43
C GLN A 215 27.55 -20.70 18.83
N GLU A 216 27.69 -19.38 18.88
CA GLU A 216 26.87 -18.49 18.09
C GLU A 216 27.10 -18.87 16.63
N PRO A 217 26.09 -19.39 15.90
CA PRO A 217 26.25 -19.53 14.47
C PRO A 217 26.43 -18.12 13.93
N SER A 218 27.52 -17.92 13.19
CA SER A 218 27.91 -16.61 12.68
C SER A 218 26.71 -15.88 12.08
N LEU A 219 26.58 -14.58 12.40
CA LEU A 219 25.53 -13.67 11.91
C LEU A 219 25.21 -13.86 10.41
N TRP A 220 26.23 -14.22 9.62
CA TRP A 220 26.14 -14.53 8.19
C TRP A 220 25.25 -15.72 7.86
N SER A 221 25.23 -16.78 8.66
CA SER A 221 24.36 -17.95 8.43
C SER A 221 22.88 -17.59 8.54
N PHE A 222 22.52 -16.75 9.52
CA PHE A 222 21.16 -16.26 9.71
C PHE A 222 20.75 -15.29 8.59
N VAL A 223 21.67 -14.41 8.18
CA VAL A 223 21.48 -13.50 7.04
C VAL A 223 21.27 -14.28 5.74
N LEU A 224 22.07 -15.32 5.47
CA LEU A 224 21.95 -16.16 4.27
C LEU A 224 20.66 -16.98 4.26
N ALA A 225 20.20 -17.48 5.42
CA ALA A 225 18.92 -18.18 5.53
C ALA A 225 17.72 -17.25 5.26
N ILE A 226 17.74 -16.03 5.80
CA ILE A 226 16.71 -15.01 5.51
C ILE A 226 16.74 -14.63 4.04
N LEU A 227 17.93 -14.43 3.45
CA LEU A 227 18.07 -14.08 2.04
C LEU A 227 17.57 -15.21 1.12
N GLY A 228 17.85 -16.47 1.48
CA GLY A 228 17.32 -17.66 0.79
C GLY A 228 15.80 -17.77 0.85
N THR A 229 15.17 -17.50 2.00
CA THR A 229 13.70 -17.50 2.12
C THR A 229 13.04 -16.36 1.35
N ILE A 230 13.63 -15.17 1.33
CA ILE A 230 13.16 -14.04 0.52
C ILE A 230 13.25 -14.38 -0.97
N VAL A 231 14.37 -14.96 -1.42
CA VAL A 231 14.53 -15.40 -2.82
C VAL A 231 13.53 -16.51 -3.17
N GLY A 232 13.30 -17.46 -2.27
CA GLY A 232 12.28 -18.51 -2.44
C GLY A 232 10.86 -17.94 -2.58
N LEU A 233 10.45 -17.05 -1.66
CA LEU A 233 9.13 -16.42 -1.70
C LEU A 233 8.93 -15.54 -2.94
N THR A 234 9.98 -14.81 -3.37
CA THR A 234 9.91 -14.00 -4.59
C THR A 234 9.80 -14.87 -5.84
N LEU A 235 10.53 -15.99 -5.93
CA LEU A 235 10.38 -16.97 -7.01
C LEU A 235 8.98 -17.57 -7.05
N VAL A 236 8.43 -17.97 -5.90
CA VAL A 236 7.05 -18.51 -5.80
C VAL A 236 6.03 -17.46 -6.25
N LEU A 237 6.15 -16.21 -5.82
CA LEU A 237 5.27 -15.12 -6.26
C LEU A 237 5.39 -14.85 -7.75
N LEU A 238 6.60 -14.92 -8.33
CA LEU A 238 6.82 -14.79 -9.77
C LEU A 238 6.20 -15.95 -10.55
N ILE A 239 6.33 -17.19 -10.07
CA ILE A 239 5.71 -18.37 -10.67
C ILE A 239 4.18 -18.25 -10.62
N LEU A 240 3.60 -17.90 -9.47
CA LEU A 240 2.16 -17.66 -9.32
C LEU A 240 1.69 -16.54 -10.25
N TYR A 241 2.43 -15.44 -10.33
CA TYR A 241 2.12 -14.35 -11.25
C TYR A 241 2.15 -14.81 -12.72
N ARG A 242 3.15 -15.61 -13.13
CA ARG A 242 3.24 -16.18 -14.48
C ARG A 242 2.09 -17.14 -14.77
N ILE A 243 1.66 -17.96 -13.81
CA ILE A 243 0.50 -18.87 -13.92
C ILE A 243 -0.79 -18.06 -14.09
N ILE A 244 -1.01 -17.03 -13.26
CA ILE A 244 -2.19 -16.16 -13.35
C ILE A 244 -2.23 -15.43 -14.70
N GLN A 245 -1.10 -14.88 -15.14
CA GLN A 245 -1.00 -14.26 -16.45
C GLN A 245 -1.29 -15.26 -17.58
N ARG A 246 -0.77 -16.50 -17.49
CA ARG A 246 -1.03 -17.55 -18.48
C ARG A 246 -2.52 -17.90 -18.54
N LYS A 247 -3.18 -18.09 -17.38
CA LYS A 247 -4.63 -18.35 -17.31
C LYS A 247 -5.44 -17.22 -17.94
N ARG A 248 -5.13 -15.96 -17.62
CA ARG A 248 -5.85 -14.80 -18.20
C ARG A 248 -5.67 -14.69 -19.72
N ARG A 249 -4.49 -15.02 -20.25
CA ARG A 249 -4.26 -15.05 -21.71
C ARG A 249 -5.07 -16.15 -22.40
N ILE A 250 -5.15 -17.33 -21.79
CA ILE A 250 -5.93 -18.45 -22.34
C ILE A 250 -7.42 -18.10 -22.36
N MET A 251 -7.96 -17.58 -21.25
CA MET A 251 -9.37 -17.15 -21.18
C MET A 251 -9.71 -16.05 -22.19
N LEU A 252 -8.85 -15.04 -22.35
CA LEU A 252 -9.08 -14.00 -23.35
C LEU A 252 -9.01 -14.56 -24.77
N ARG A 253 -8.09 -15.51 -25.04
CA ARG A 253 -7.99 -16.18 -26.34
C ARG A 253 -9.24 -16.99 -26.68
N GLU A 254 -9.78 -17.72 -25.72
CA GLU A 254 -11.03 -18.49 -25.89
C GLU A 254 -12.22 -17.56 -26.19
N ARG A 255 -12.34 -16.43 -25.47
CA ARG A 255 -13.41 -15.45 -25.71
C ARG A 255 -13.28 -14.69 -27.02
N ILE A 256 -12.05 -14.41 -27.44
CA ILE A 256 -11.75 -13.87 -28.78
C ILE A 256 -12.15 -14.89 -29.85
N ASN A 257 -11.79 -16.17 -29.69
CA ASN A 257 -12.15 -17.24 -30.62
C ASN A 257 -13.67 -17.48 -30.67
N ALA A 258 -14.37 -17.30 -29.55
CA ALA A 258 -15.83 -17.35 -29.47
C ALA A 258 -16.53 -16.12 -30.08
N GLY A 259 -15.78 -15.10 -30.52
CA GLY A 259 -16.34 -13.89 -31.14
C GLY A 259 -17.00 -12.92 -30.15
N GLU A 260 -16.81 -13.09 -28.83
CA GLU A 260 -17.41 -12.22 -27.81
C GLU A 260 -16.72 -10.86 -27.67
N VAL A 261 -15.49 -10.74 -28.18
CA VAL A 261 -14.62 -9.59 -27.93
C VAL A 261 -14.08 -9.01 -29.23
N ASP A 262 -14.40 -7.73 -29.49
CA ASP A 262 -13.88 -6.97 -30.62
C ASP A 262 -12.37 -6.72 -30.48
N ILE A 263 -11.58 -7.47 -31.24
CA ILE A 263 -10.11 -7.47 -31.20
C ILE A 263 -9.54 -6.10 -31.60
N GLU A 264 -10.20 -5.38 -32.50
CA GLU A 264 -9.76 -4.05 -32.98
C GLU A 264 -9.85 -2.94 -31.93
N GLN A 265 -10.68 -3.11 -30.89
CA GLN A 265 -10.71 -2.16 -29.77
C GLN A 265 -9.57 -2.41 -28.77
N LEU A 266 -8.99 -3.62 -28.78
CA LEU A 266 -7.92 -4.04 -27.89
C LEU A 266 -6.52 -3.89 -28.50
N ALA A 267 -6.40 -3.85 -29.83
CA ALA A 267 -5.13 -3.68 -30.51
C ALA A 267 -5.05 -2.31 -31.21
N LEU A 268 -4.03 -1.52 -30.87
CA LEU A 268 -3.77 -0.20 -31.46
C LEU A 268 -3.20 -0.27 -32.89
N THR A 269 -3.24 -1.43 -33.55
CA THR A 269 -2.66 -1.66 -34.88
C THR A 269 -3.71 -2.27 -35.79
N GLN A 270 -3.99 -1.61 -36.91
CA GLN A 270 -4.80 -2.14 -38.02
C GLN A 270 -4.25 -3.51 -38.44
N PHE A 271 -5.08 -4.54 -38.40
CA PHE A 271 -4.70 -5.89 -38.79
C PHE A 271 -4.67 -6.02 -40.31
N LYS A 272 -3.71 -6.80 -40.81
CA LYS A 272 -3.56 -7.15 -42.23
C LYS A 272 -4.00 -8.58 -42.44
N VAL A 273 -4.70 -8.85 -43.54
CA VAL A 273 -5.15 -10.20 -43.91
C VAL A 273 -4.01 -10.90 -44.66
N PRO A 274 -3.56 -12.10 -44.24
CA PRO A 274 -2.58 -12.87 -45.00
C PRO A 274 -3.07 -13.14 -46.43
N ARG A 275 -2.18 -13.02 -47.44
CA ARG A 275 -2.53 -13.21 -48.85
C ARG A 275 -3.20 -14.56 -49.12
N GLU A 276 -2.75 -15.62 -48.43
CA GLU A 276 -3.33 -16.96 -48.49
C GLU A 276 -4.82 -17.04 -48.10
N THR A 277 -5.29 -16.14 -47.24
CA THR A 277 -6.70 -16.08 -46.84
C THR A 277 -7.55 -15.25 -47.79
N VAL A 278 -6.94 -14.23 -48.42
CA VAL A 278 -7.57 -13.38 -49.44
C VAL A 278 -7.82 -14.18 -50.72
N GLU A 279 -6.85 -15.01 -51.14
CA GLU A 279 -6.94 -15.86 -52.33
C GLU A 279 -8.01 -16.96 -52.24
N LYS A 280 -8.42 -17.35 -51.03
CA LYS A 280 -9.47 -18.36 -50.80
C LYS A 280 -10.89 -17.78 -50.90
N MET A 281 -11.04 -16.46 -51.09
CA MET A 281 -12.35 -15.81 -51.18
C MET A 281 -12.98 -16.01 -52.56
N PRO A 282 -14.32 -16.17 -52.63
CA PRO A 282 -14.99 -16.40 -53.90
C PRO A 282 -14.87 -15.19 -54.83
N GLN A 283 -14.48 -15.46 -56.07
CA GLN A 283 -14.43 -14.51 -57.17
C GLN A 283 -15.35 -15.00 -58.30
N TYR A 284 -16.18 -14.11 -58.82
CA TYR A 284 -17.07 -14.42 -59.93
C TYR A 284 -17.28 -13.20 -60.84
N THR A 285 -17.73 -13.43 -62.07
CA THR A 285 -18.08 -12.35 -62.99
C THR A 285 -19.41 -11.76 -62.61
N TYR A 286 -19.48 -10.44 -62.42
CA TYR A 286 -20.71 -9.75 -62.06
C TYR A 286 -21.76 -9.91 -63.18
N LEU A 287 -22.93 -10.48 -62.89
CA LEU A 287 -23.93 -10.81 -63.90
C LEU A 287 -24.99 -9.73 -64.13
N GLY A 288 -24.98 -8.62 -63.37
CA GLY A 288 -25.97 -7.56 -63.47
C GLY A 288 -27.39 -8.00 -63.10
N PHE A 289 -28.24 -7.04 -62.76
CA PHE A 289 -29.66 -7.30 -62.49
C PHE A 289 -30.45 -7.13 -63.79
N THR A 290 -30.83 -8.23 -64.45
CA THR A 290 -31.82 -8.19 -65.53
C THR A 290 -33.23 -8.26 -64.93
N GLN A 291 -33.96 -7.14 -64.95
CA GLN A 291 -35.41 -7.17 -64.79
C GLN A 291 -36.01 -7.76 -66.06
N ASN A 292 -36.35 -9.05 -66.05
CA ASN A 292 -37.25 -9.63 -67.05
C ASN A 292 -38.50 -10.13 -66.34
N LEU A 293 -39.56 -9.32 -66.39
CA LEU A 293 -40.94 -9.74 -66.25
C LEU A 293 -41.66 -9.29 -67.54
N GLU A 294 -41.47 -10.07 -68.60
CA GLU A 294 -42.39 -10.09 -69.74
C GLU A 294 -43.01 -11.49 -69.80
N THR A 295 -44.33 -11.55 -69.63
CA THR A 295 -45.16 -12.70 -70.01
C THR A 295 -45.74 -12.39 -71.38
N GLU A 296 -45.50 -13.28 -72.35
CA GLU A 296 -46.01 -13.23 -73.71
C GLU A 296 -47.55 -13.24 -73.77
N SER A 297 -48.14 -12.46 -74.69
CA SER A 297 -49.16 -12.93 -75.66
C SER A 297 -49.60 -11.81 -76.63
N PRO A 298 -50.12 -12.13 -77.85
CA PRO A 298 -49.90 -11.32 -79.05
C PRO A 298 -51.16 -10.59 -79.58
N LYS A 299 -50.94 -9.44 -80.27
CA LYS A 299 -51.50 -9.09 -81.60
C LYS A 299 -51.21 -7.62 -82.00
N THR A 300 -50.78 -7.48 -83.25
CA THR A 300 -50.68 -6.32 -84.16
C THR A 300 -51.93 -5.39 -84.21
N PRO A 301 -51.94 -4.25 -84.95
CA PRO A 301 -50.86 -3.42 -85.51
C PRO A 301 -51.05 -1.87 -85.37
N VAL A 302 -49.96 -1.12 -85.60
CA VAL A 302 -49.87 0.13 -86.42
C VAL A 302 -50.58 1.42 -85.94
N GLN A 303 -49.79 2.48 -85.65
CA GLN A 303 -49.57 3.67 -86.52
C GLN A 303 -48.82 4.78 -85.73
N THR A 304 -47.52 4.98 -86.01
CA THR A 304 -46.92 6.17 -86.68
C THR A 304 -47.38 7.55 -86.20
N LYS A 305 -46.47 8.31 -85.57
CA LYS A 305 -45.82 9.50 -86.16
C LYS A 305 -44.90 10.20 -85.15
N ALA A 306 -43.66 10.40 -85.57
CA ALA A 306 -42.74 11.38 -85.01
C ALA A 306 -43.09 12.78 -85.55
N ILE A 307 -42.70 13.84 -84.83
CA ILE A 307 -41.85 14.94 -85.33
C ILE A 307 -41.43 15.84 -84.14
N GLU A 308 -40.21 16.31 -84.26
CA GLU A 308 -39.32 17.11 -83.40
C GLU A 308 -39.89 18.47 -82.93
N VAL A 309 -39.25 19.10 -81.94
CA VAL A 309 -38.57 20.41 -82.06
C VAL A 309 -37.77 20.73 -80.77
N GLU A 310 -36.57 21.27 -80.99
CA GLU A 310 -35.48 21.66 -80.10
C GLU A 310 -35.76 22.83 -79.11
N SER A 311 -34.84 22.94 -78.12
CA SER A 311 -34.23 24.18 -77.59
C SER A 311 -35.11 25.17 -76.80
N SER A 312 -34.66 25.94 -75.82
CA SER A 312 -33.42 26.07 -75.05
C SER A 312 -33.67 27.18 -73.98
N SER A 313 -32.78 27.28 -72.99
CA SER A 313 -32.41 28.50 -72.23
C SER A 313 -33.34 29.16 -71.18
N ALA A 314 -32.98 28.90 -69.91
CA ALA A 314 -32.49 29.84 -68.88
C ALA A 314 -33.02 31.30 -68.79
N THR A 315 -33.43 31.69 -67.56
CA THR A 315 -32.77 32.71 -66.69
C THR A 315 -33.75 33.59 -65.87
N SER A 316 -33.36 33.83 -64.63
CA SER A 316 -33.88 34.67 -63.53
C SER A 316 -34.52 36.02 -63.86
N THR A 317 -35.33 36.56 -62.92
CA THR A 317 -35.11 37.85 -62.20
C THR A 317 -36.30 38.20 -61.25
N THR A 318 -36.04 38.40 -59.96
CA THR A 318 -36.83 39.20 -58.96
C THR A 318 -36.38 40.68 -59.03
N PRO A 319 -36.99 41.74 -58.41
CA PRO A 319 -37.94 41.79 -57.27
C PRO A 319 -39.00 42.94 -57.32
N SER A 320 -39.81 43.14 -56.25
CA SER A 320 -39.96 44.42 -55.49
C SER A 320 -41.38 44.79 -54.96
N LEU A 321 -41.40 45.33 -53.71
CA LEU A 321 -42.38 46.21 -53.00
C LEU A 321 -43.82 45.68 -52.72
N SER A 322 -44.56 46.01 -51.64
CA SER A 322 -44.40 46.86 -50.45
C SER A 322 -45.54 46.62 -49.43
N GLU A 323 -45.22 46.83 -48.15
CA GLU A 323 -45.97 47.14 -46.89
C GLU A 323 -47.52 47.26 -46.80
N GLY A 324 -48.06 46.77 -45.66
CA GLY A 324 -49.36 47.16 -45.08
C GLY A 324 -49.76 46.36 -43.80
N ARG A 325 -49.79 47.04 -42.63
CA ARG A 325 -50.29 46.64 -41.28
C ARG A 325 -51.79 46.24 -41.33
N GLU A 326 -52.39 45.41 -40.47
CA GLU A 326 -52.57 45.53 -39.01
C GLU A 326 -53.27 44.27 -38.41
N SER A 327 -53.28 44.18 -37.09
CA SER A 327 -53.63 43.09 -36.16
C SER A 327 -55.05 42.48 -36.18
N THR A 328 -55.16 41.19 -35.81
CA THR A 328 -56.14 40.66 -34.84
C THR A 328 -55.76 39.25 -34.36
N GLU A 329 -55.69 39.06 -33.04
CA GLU A 329 -55.60 37.78 -32.34
C GLU A 329 -56.99 37.15 -32.23
N SER A 330 -57.12 35.83 -32.47
CA SER A 330 -57.65 34.84 -31.51
C SER A 330 -57.94 33.50 -32.18
N ASP A 331 -57.22 32.48 -31.72
CA ASP A 331 -57.61 31.09 -31.43
C ASP A 331 -58.38 30.23 -32.45
N GLU A 332 -57.78 29.07 -32.79
CA GLU A 332 -58.31 27.70 -32.57
C GLU A 332 -57.87 26.73 -33.69
N SER A 333 -56.82 25.93 -33.46
CA SER A 333 -56.62 24.67 -34.20
C SER A 333 -55.93 23.62 -33.33
N GLY A 334 -56.72 22.61 -32.93
CA GLY A 334 -56.25 21.45 -32.18
C GLY A 334 -55.53 20.46 -33.09
N LEU A 335 -54.24 20.23 -32.83
CA LEU A 335 -53.46 19.17 -33.47
C LEU A 335 -53.33 17.98 -32.51
N LYS A 336 -53.95 16.85 -32.89
CA LYS A 336 -54.03 15.62 -32.09
C LYS A 336 -52.65 14.94 -31.90
N LYS A 337 -52.45 14.42 -30.69
CA LYS A 337 -51.33 13.58 -30.24
C LYS A 337 -51.37 12.21 -30.93
N PRO A 338 -50.25 11.65 -31.45
CA PRO A 338 -50.22 10.27 -31.94
C PRO A 338 -50.13 9.27 -30.78
N GLU A 339 -50.91 8.20 -30.87
CA GLU A 339 -50.95 7.09 -29.90
C GLU A 339 -49.81 6.06 -30.12
N PRO A 340 -49.39 5.35 -29.06
CA PRO A 340 -48.28 4.38 -29.12
C PRO A 340 -48.69 3.04 -29.74
N ALA A 341 -47.86 2.51 -30.62
CA ALA A 341 -48.02 1.17 -31.21
C ALA A 341 -47.84 0.06 -30.15
N LYS A 342 -48.83 -0.85 -30.07
CA LYS A 342 -48.80 -2.07 -29.26
C LYS A 342 -48.27 -3.23 -30.11
N ILE A 343 -47.34 -4.02 -29.56
CA ILE A 343 -46.88 -5.29 -30.13
C ILE A 343 -47.47 -6.40 -29.25
N ASN A 344 -48.23 -7.32 -29.85
CA ASN A 344 -48.69 -8.54 -29.18
C ASN A 344 -47.70 -9.69 -29.45
N PRO A 345 -47.34 -10.50 -28.45
CA PRO A 345 -46.46 -11.65 -28.62
C PRO A 345 -47.26 -12.85 -29.17
N ARG A 346 -46.65 -13.65 -30.05
CA ARG A 346 -47.14 -14.98 -30.41
C ARG A 346 -46.21 -16.04 -29.84
N SER A 347 -46.87 -17.07 -29.32
CA SER A 347 -46.44 -18.22 -28.54
C SER A 347 -45.78 -19.34 -29.36
N ASP A 348 -45.04 -20.16 -28.62
CA ASP A 348 -44.19 -21.30 -29.01
C ASP A 348 -44.93 -22.54 -29.61
N ASP A 349 -44.29 -23.17 -30.63
CA ASP A 349 -44.01 -24.61 -30.96
C ASP A 349 -45.11 -25.73 -30.83
N PRO A 350 -44.98 -26.99 -31.37
CA PRO A 350 -43.81 -27.72 -31.96
C PRO A 350 -44.08 -28.65 -33.19
N ASP A 351 -43.05 -29.42 -33.59
CA ASP A 351 -42.97 -30.75 -34.29
C ASP A 351 -42.36 -30.89 -35.71
N ASP A 352 -41.09 -31.32 -35.70
CA ASP A 352 -40.44 -32.53 -36.29
C ASP A 352 -40.73 -33.00 -37.73
N SER A 353 -39.69 -32.98 -38.60
CA SER A 353 -39.07 -34.17 -39.22
C SER A 353 -38.18 -33.85 -40.45
N ASP A 354 -36.91 -34.22 -40.31
CA ASP A 354 -35.96 -34.77 -41.29
C ASP A 354 -35.21 -33.95 -42.39
N GLU A 355 -33.95 -34.37 -42.54
CA GLU A 355 -32.79 -33.71 -43.16
C GLU A 355 -32.80 -33.68 -44.70
N THR A 356 -32.39 -32.54 -45.28
CA THR A 356 -31.39 -32.46 -46.37
C THR A 356 -30.97 -31.00 -46.61
N GLY A 357 -29.66 -30.78 -46.78
CA GLY A 357 -29.00 -29.49 -46.63
C GLY A 357 -29.32 -28.41 -47.66
N SER A 358 -29.53 -27.19 -47.17
CA SER A 358 -28.87 -25.94 -47.61
C SER A 358 -29.52 -24.77 -46.86
N SER A 359 -28.85 -24.24 -45.84
CA SER A 359 -29.34 -23.06 -45.10
C SER A 359 -29.26 -21.83 -46.00
N ARG A 360 -30.41 -21.44 -46.55
CA ARG A 360 -30.63 -20.16 -47.25
C ARG A 360 -30.58 -19.03 -46.23
N ASN A 361 -29.43 -18.36 -46.15
CA ASN A 361 -29.24 -17.16 -45.32
C ASN A 361 -30.06 -15.98 -45.91
N PRO A 362 -30.86 -15.22 -45.13
CA PRO A 362 -31.84 -14.25 -45.65
C PRO A 362 -31.26 -12.89 -46.08
N TYR A 363 -29.93 -12.78 -46.23
CA TYR A 363 -29.25 -11.53 -46.60
C TYR A 363 -28.27 -11.75 -47.75
N ARG A 364 -28.80 -12.02 -48.95
CA ARG A 364 -28.01 -12.00 -50.19
C ARG A 364 -28.01 -10.58 -50.77
N LEU A 365 -27.23 -9.68 -50.17
CA LEU A 365 -27.03 -8.28 -50.63
C LEU A 365 -26.03 -8.16 -51.79
N SER A 366 -25.43 -9.26 -52.23
CA SER A 366 -24.40 -9.26 -53.28
C SER A 366 -24.90 -8.69 -54.62
N HIS A 367 -26.18 -8.81 -54.95
CA HIS A 367 -26.68 -8.40 -56.28
C HIS A 367 -27.20 -6.96 -56.37
N THR A 368 -27.16 -6.18 -55.28
CA THR A 368 -27.67 -4.79 -55.29
C THR A 368 -26.58 -3.73 -55.37
N GLN A 369 -25.31 -4.13 -55.28
CA GLN A 369 -24.18 -3.20 -55.38
C GLN A 369 -23.79 -3.01 -56.84
N THR A 370 -23.90 -1.79 -57.34
CA THR A 370 -23.57 -1.43 -58.73
C THR A 370 -22.23 -0.72 -58.86
N THR A 371 -21.59 -0.32 -57.76
CA THR A 371 -20.33 0.42 -57.72
C THR A 371 -19.36 -0.12 -56.68
N CYS A 372 -18.06 -0.06 -56.98
CA CYS A 372 -17.00 -0.36 -56.03
C CYS A 372 -16.77 0.83 -55.08
N ALA A 373 -16.84 0.63 -53.77
CA ALA A 373 -16.69 1.72 -52.81
C ALA A 373 -15.24 2.18 -52.57
N ILE A 374 -14.25 1.55 -53.24
CA ILE A 374 -12.83 1.89 -53.11
C ILE A 374 -12.38 2.76 -54.29
N CYS A 375 -12.60 2.31 -55.53
CA CYS A 375 -12.27 3.09 -56.74
C CYS A 375 -13.43 3.97 -57.24
N LEU A 376 -14.66 3.76 -56.75
CA LEU A 376 -15.88 4.45 -57.18
C LEU A 376 -16.34 4.14 -58.61
N ASP A 377 -15.79 3.10 -59.25
CA ASP A 377 -16.18 2.66 -60.59
C ASP A 377 -17.43 1.77 -60.57
N ASP A 378 -18.23 1.85 -61.63
CA ASP A 378 -19.44 1.02 -61.85
C ASP A 378 -19.07 -0.41 -62.28
N PHE A 379 -19.76 -1.41 -61.73
CA PHE A 379 -19.65 -2.80 -62.17
C PHE A 379 -20.45 -3.04 -63.45
N VAL A 380 -19.75 -3.48 -64.49
CA VAL A 380 -20.36 -3.83 -65.78
C VAL A 380 -20.71 -5.32 -65.82
N ALA A 381 -21.97 -5.61 -66.14
CA ALA A 381 -22.49 -6.97 -66.25
C ALA A 381 -21.75 -7.77 -67.35
N GLY A 382 -21.29 -8.97 -67.02
CA GLY A 382 -20.61 -9.89 -67.93
C GLY A 382 -19.11 -9.62 -68.16
N SER A 383 -18.57 -8.48 -67.71
CA SER A 383 -17.16 -8.12 -67.96
C SER A 383 -16.35 -7.83 -66.69
N THR A 384 -16.95 -7.29 -65.63
CA THR A 384 -16.24 -7.00 -64.38
C THR A 384 -16.17 -8.25 -63.50
N THR A 385 -14.96 -8.64 -63.10
CA THR A 385 -14.77 -9.69 -62.09
C THR A 385 -14.81 -9.08 -60.71
N VAL A 386 -15.55 -9.68 -59.80
CA VAL A 386 -15.78 -9.13 -58.48
C VAL A 386 -15.49 -10.14 -57.38
N ARG A 387 -15.07 -9.65 -56.22
CA ARG A 387 -14.76 -10.46 -55.03
C ARG A 387 -15.81 -10.23 -53.95
N GLU A 388 -16.41 -11.31 -53.46
CA GLU A 388 -17.40 -11.28 -52.38
C GLU A 388 -16.74 -11.59 -51.04
N LEU A 389 -16.84 -10.64 -50.09
CA LEU A 389 -16.37 -10.84 -48.72
C LEU A 389 -17.35 -11.72 -47.92
N PRO A 390 -16.94 -12.34 -46.79
CA PRO A 390 -17.83 -13.13 -45.92
C PRO A 390 -19.05 -12.37 -45.39
N CYS A 391 -19.04 -11.04 -45.48
CA CYS A 391 -20.16 -10.17 -45.12
C CYS A 391 -21.17 -9.93 -46.25
N GLY A 392 -20.93 -10.46 -47.46
CA GLY A 392 -21.77 -10.34 -48.66
C GLY A 392 -21.55 -9.07 -49.49
N HIS A 393 -20.57 -8.23 -49.14
CA HIS A 393 -20.21 -7.05 -49.93
C HIS A 393 -19.18 -7.38 -51.01
N ILE A 394 -19.29 -6.69 -52.13
CA ILE A 394 -18.57 -6.90 -53.38
C ILE A 394 -17.63 -5.73 -53.68
N PHE A 395 -16.43 -6.04 -54.17
CA PHE A 395 -15.42 -5.08 -54.61
C PHE A 395 -14.60 -5.63 -55.78
N ASP A 396 -13.88 -4.75 -56.49
CA ASP A 396 -12.87 -5.18 -57.46
C ASP A 396 -11.72 -5.91 -56.76
N PRO A 397 -11.25 -7.05 -57.30
CA PRO A 397 -10.16 -7.82 -56.71
C PRO A 397 -8.91 -6.97 -56.43
N GLY A 398 -8.49 -6.12 -57.37
CA GLY A 398 -7.31 -5.27 -57.19
C GLY A 398 -7.45 -4.28 -56.03
N CYS A 399 -8.61 -3.65 -55.88
CA CYS A 399 -8.84 -2.63 -54.86
C CYS A 399 -8.99 -3.23 -53.46
N ILE A 400 -9.74 -4.33 -53.33
CA ILE A 400 -10.02 -4.93 -52.02
C ILE A 400 -8.82 -5.72 -51.50
N ASP A 401 -8.02 -6.33 -52.38
CA ASP A 401 -6.86 -7.09 -51.96
C ASP A 401 -5.77 -6.18 -51.39
N GLU A 402 -5.50 -5.04 -52.05
CA GLU A 402 -4.60 -4.02 -51.54
C GLU A 402 -5.14 -3.42 -50.22
N TYR A 403 -6.44 -3.14 -50.14
CA TYR A 403 -7.05 -2.65 -48.91
C TYR A 403 -6.93 -3.64 -47.73
N LEU A 404 -7.20 -4.92 -47.96
CA LEU A 404 -7.16 -5.95 -46.92
C LEU A 404 -5.74 -6.35 -46.52
N THR A 405 -4.79 -6.28 -47.45
CA THR A 405 -3.38 -6.63 -47.18
C THR A 405 -2.56 -5.45 -46.66
N GLU A 406 -2.89 -4.21 -47.03
CA GLU A 406 -2.09 -3.03 -46.66
C GLU A 406 -2.75 -2.15 -45.60
N THR A 407 -4.08 -2.05 -45.62
CA THR A 407 -4.82 -1.05 -44.82
C THR A 407 -5.57 -1.64 -43.62
N SER A 408 -6.49 -2.59 -43.80
CA SER A 408 -7.26 -3.14 -42.65
C SER A 408 -7.94 -4.46 -42.94
N SER A 409 -8.18 -5.27 -41.90
CA SER A 409 -8.89 -6.56 -42.00
C SER A 409 -10.43 -6.48 -42.01
N LEU A 410 -10.96 -5.26 -42.10
CA LEU A 410 -12.39 -4.99 -42.07
C LEU A 410 -12.94 -4.71 -43.46
N CYS A 411 -14.22 -5.05 -43.67
CA CYS A 411 -14.95 -4.56 -44.83
C CYS A 411 -15.05 -3.01 -44.79
N PRO A 412 -14.69 -2.29 -45.88
CA PRO A 412 -14.82 -0.83 -45.98
C PRO A 412 -16.24 -0.30 -45.71
N LEU A 413 -17.26 -1.09 -46.04
CA LEU A 413 -18.67 -0.70 -45.95
C LEU A 413 -19.26 -0.98 -44.57
N CYS A 414 -19.18 -2.22 -44.10
CA CYS A 414 -19.89 -2.64 -42.88
C CYS A 414 -18.99 -2.84 -41.67
N LYS A 415 -17.66 -2.72 -41.84
CA LYS A 415 -16.66 -2.90 -40.77
C LYS A 415 -16.70 -4.28 -40.10
N LYS A 416 -17.30 -5.29 -40.74
CA LYS A 416 -17.20 -6.69 -40.30
C LYS A 416 -15.83 -7.22 -40.66
N SER A 417 -15.22 -8.01 -39.75
CA SER A 417 -13.95 -8.67 -40.02
C SER A 417 -14.10 -9.71 -41.11
N VAL A 418 -13.08 -9.80 -41.95
CA VAL A 418 -13.00 -10.72 -43.08
C VAL A 418 -12.28 -12.05 -42.69
N LEU A 419 -11.72 -12.13 -41.48
CA LEU A 419 -11.01 -13.30 -41.00
C LEU A 419 -11.96 -14.45 -40.60
N PRO A 420 -11.61 -15.72 -40.87
CA PRO A 420 -12.35 -16.88 -40.40
C PRO A 420 -12.54 -16.90 -38.87
N ALA A 421 -13.70 -17.35 -38.40
CA ALA A 421 -13.95 -17.57 -36.98
C ALA A 421 -12.92 -18.58 -36.42
N GLY A 422 -12.13 -18.15 -35.44
CA GLY A 422 -11.10 -18.97 -34.79
C GLY A 422 -9.67 -18.82 -35.32
N SER A 423 -9.44 -18.15 -36.46
CA SER A 423 -8.08 -17.84 -36.94
C SER A 423 -7.67 -16.42 -36.55
N CYS A 424 -7.38 -16.21 -35.26
CA CYS A 424 -6.63 -15.03 -34.85
C CYS A 424 -5.13 -15.33 -34.98
N PRO A 425 -4.40 -14.75 -35.94
CA PRO A 425 -2.96 -14.98 -36.07
C PRO A 425 -2.12 -14.33 -34.94
N ILE A 426 -2.78 -13.71 -33.96
CA ILE A 426 -2.16 -12.83 -32.97
C ILE A 426 -1.82 -13.61 -31.69
N GLN A 427 -0.60 -13.43 -31.20
CA GLN A 427 -0.27 -13.79 -29.84
C GLN A 427 -0.88 -12.78 -28.86
N VAL A 428 -1.89 -13.21 -28.08
CA VAL A 428 -2.52 -12.38 -27.04
C VAL A 428 -1.44 -11.86 -26.06
N THR A 429 -1.14 -10.57 -26.12
CA THR A 429 -0.13 -9.94 -25.26
C THR A 429 -0.70 -9.63 -23.87
N ASN A 430 0.19 -9.45 -22.89
CA ASN A 430 -0.23 -9.03 -21.54
C ASN A 430 -0.91 -7.64 -21.54
N ASP A 431 -0.61 -6.79 -22.52
CA ASP A 431 -1.18 -5.46 -22.62
C ASP A 431 -2.62 -5.49 -23.15
N MET A 432 -2.94 -6.41 -24.06
CA MET A 432 -4.34 -6.67 -24.48
C MET A 432 -5.20 -7.14 -23.30
N VAL A 433 -4.68 -8.08 -22.49
CA VAL A 433 -5.36 -8.55 -21.26
C VAL A 433 -5.55 -7.42 -20.25
N ARG A 434 -4.56 -6.52 -20.12
CA ARG A 434 -4.64 -5.35 -19.23
C ARG A 434 -5.64 -4.32 -19.74
N GLN A 435 -5.67 -4.06 -21.05
CA GLN A 435 -6.64 -3.15 -21.67
C GLN A 435 -8.05 -3.70 -21.53
N GLU A 436 -8.28 -4.98 -21.81
CA GLU A 436 -9.58 -5.63 -21.63
C GLU A 436 -10.04 -5.58 -20.16
N ALA A 437 -9.16 -5.93 -19.21
CA ALA A 437 -9.45 -5.78 -17.78
C ALA A 437 -9.67 -4.32 -17.35
N ALA A 438 -9.10 -3.35 -18.08
CA ALA A 438 -9.34 -1.93 -17.88
C ALA A 438 -10.64 -1.43 -18.53
N MET A 439 -11.19 -2.16 -19.51
CA MET A 439 -12.43 -1.84 -20.24
C MET A 439 -13.67 -2.33 -19.46
N GLY A 440 -13.88 -1.80 -18.26
CA GLY A 440 -15.13 -2.00 -17.52
C GLY A 440 -16.31 -1.22 -18.15
N ALA A 441 -17.55 -1.65 -17.91
CA ALA A 441 -18.76 -0.99 -18.42
C ALA A 441 -18.80 0.54 -18.19
N LEU A 442 -18.23 1.03 -17.09
CA LEU A 442 -18.15 2.48 -16.78
C LEU A 442 -17.25 3.26 -17.75
N LYS A 443 -16.26 2.60 -18.38
CA LYS A 443 -15.39 3.19 -19.39
C LYS A 443 -16.16 3.48 -20.67
N TYR A 444 -16.99 2.55 -21.13
CA TYR A 444 -17.91 2.77 -22.26
C TYR A 444 -18.88 3.93 -21.99
N VAL A 445 -19.48 3.98 -20.79
CA VAL A 445 -20.35 5.10 -20.39
C VAL A 445 -19.59 6.43 -20.43
N GLU A 446 -18.33 6.45 -19.98
CA GLU A 446 -17.50 7.65 -20.08
C GLU A 446 -17.26 8.08 -21.54
N GLU A 447 -16.87 7.17 -22.42
CA GLU A 447 -16.57 7.49 -23.83
C GLU A 447 -17.82 7.99 -24.56
N ILE A 448 -18.98 7.35 -24.34
CA ILE A 448 -20.28 7.81 -24.84
C ILE A 448 -20.56 9.24 -24.35
N GLN A 449 -20.32 9.50 -23.06
CA GLN A 449 -20.53 10.83 -22.47
C GLN A 449 -19.54 11.88 -22.96
N LYS A 450 -18.41 11.53 -23.60
CA LYS A 450 -17.55 12.52 -24.27
C LYS A 450 -18.18 13.00 -25.57
N LYS A 451 -18.83 12.11 -26.33
CA LYS A 451 -19.53 12.41 -27.60
C LYS A 451 -20.94 13.00 -27.38
N LYS A 452 -21.05 14.11 -26.64
CA LYS A 452 -22.36 14.72 -26.27
C LYS A 452 -23.19 15.26 -27.44
N GLN A 453 -22.55 15.52 -28.58
CA GLN A 453 -23.22 15.99 -29.79
C GLN A 453 -23.79 14.86 -30.64
N SER A 454 -23.49 13.60 -30.32
CA SER A 454 -24.12 12.44 -30.98
C SER A 454 -25.64 12.46 -30.79
N ASP A 455 -26.37 11.98 -31.77
CA ASP A 455 -27.84 12.01 -31.77
C ASP A 455 -28.43 11.28 -30.57
N VAL A 456 -27.87 10.13 -30.21
CA VAL A 456 -28.29 9.34 -29.03
C VAL A 456 -28.21 10.17 -27.75
N ILE A 457 -27.06 10.81 -27.48
CA ILE A 457 -26.88 11.58 -26.24
C ILE A 457 -27.64 12.90 -26.28
N ARG A 458 -27.73 13.55 -27.43
CA ARG A 458 -28.50 14.77 -27.62
C ARG A 458 -29.99 14.53 -27.39
N PHE A 459 -30.53 13.43 -27.93
CA PHE A 459 -31.90 12.99 -27.68
C PHE A 459 -32.14 12.72 -26.19
N LEU A 460 -31.27 11.91 -25.56
CA LEU A 460 -31.36 11.59 -24.14
C LEU A 460 -31.29 12.84 -23.24
N LEU A 461 -30.39 13.78 -23.55
CA LEU A 461 -30.28 15.04 -22.81
C LEU A 461 -31.52 15.92 -23.02
N ARG A 462 -32.13 15.93 -24.20
CA ARG A 462 -33.36 16.68 -24.46
C ARG A 462 -34.52 16.18 -23.59
N VAL A 463 -34.74 14.86 -23.54
CA VAL A 463 -35.77 14.23 -22.71
C VAL A 463 -35.52 14.50 -21.22
N ARG A 464 -34.29 14.28 -20.73
CA ARG A 464 -33.92 14.57 -19.34
C ARG A 464 -34.08 16.06 -18.99
N CYS A 465 -33.79 16.96 -19.92
CA CYS A 465 -33.93 18.38 -19.67
C CYS A 465 -35.39 18.80 -19.55
N TRP A 466 -36.30 18.15 -20.28
CA TRP A 466 -37.73 18.34 -20.10
C TRP A 466 -38.17 17.88 -18.71
N GLU A 467 -37.78 16.68 -18.26
CA GLU A 467 -38.09 16.17 -16.92
C GLU A 467 -37.59 17.13 -15.82
N LEU A 468 -36.32 17.55 -15.89
CA LEU A 468 -35.69 18.43 -14.90
C LEU A 468 -36.32 19.83 -14.84
N ARG A 469 -37.01 20.28 -15.89
CA ARG A 469 -37.73 21.57 -15.88
C ARG A 469 -38.99 21.50 -15.02
N GLN A 470 -39.69 20.37 -15.06
CA GLN A 470 -40.92 20.14 -14.30
C GLN A 470 -40.65 19.97 -12.80
N LEU A 471 -39.47 19.45 -12.44
CA LEU A 471 -39.09 19.24 -11.06
C LEU A 471 -38.70 20.54 -10.33
N ASN A 472 -38.79 20.49 -9.00
CA ASN A 472 -38.37 21.58 -8.12
C ASN A 472 -36.90 21.95 -8.31
N ALA A 473 -36.58 23.23 -8.06
CA ALA A 473 -35.26 23.79 -8.30
C ALA A 473 -34.13 23.06 -7.55
N ILE A 474 -34.42 22.54 -6.36
CA ILE A 474 -33.56 21.64 -5.59
C ILE A 474 -34.42 20.44 -5.18
N HIS A 475 -34.04 19.24 -5.59
CA HIS A 475 -34.73 18.01 -5.21
C HIS A 475 -33.73 16.87 -5.01
N ARG A 476 -34.09 15.88 -4.18
CA ARG A 476 -33.26 14.69 -3.94
C ARG A 476 -33.41 13.72 -5.11
N ALA A 477 -32.30 13.19 -5.60
CA ALA A 477 -32.28 12.09 -6.56
C ALA A 477 -32.10 10.75 -5.82
N SER A 478 -32.84 9.72 -6.23
CA SER A 478 -32.70 8.37 -5.68
C SER A 478 -31.36 7.73 -6.06
N ARG A 479 -30.93 7.93 -7.32
CA ARG A 479 -29.68 7.43 -7.89
C ARG A 479 -28.99 8.53 -8.72
N PRO A 480 -27.65 8.49 -8.84
CA PRO A 480 -26.94 9.41 -9.72
C PRO A 480 -27.29 9.13 -11.18
N SER A 481 -27.58 10.17 -11.97
CA SER A 481 -27.87 10.02 -13.41
C SER A 481 -26.63 9.57 -14.21
N ARG A 482 -25.44 9.81 -13.64
CA ARG A 482 -24.14 9.49 -14.23
C ARG A 482 -23.28 8.71 -13.23
N PRO A 483 -23.42 7.38 -13.16
CA PRO A 483 -22.68 6.55 -12.20
C PRO A 483 -21.17 6.56 -12.46
N ASP A 484 -20.74 6.67 -13.73
CA ASP A 484 -19.34 6.84 -14.17
C ASP A 484 -18.69 8.04 -13.47
N LYS A 485 -19.34 9.21 -13.60
CA LYS A 485 -18.81 10.48 -13.13
C LYS A 485 -18.92 10.60 -11.62
N ALA A 486 -20.03 10.14 -11.05
CA ALA A 486 -20.25 10.16 -9.60
C ALA A 486 -19.18 9.33 -8.88
N ARG A 487 -18.89 8.11 -9.36
CA ARG A 487 -17.86 7.22 -8.76
C ARG A 487 -16.48 7.86 -8.79
N ARG A 488 -16.10 8.50 -9.91
CA ARG A 488 -14.83 9.21 -10.03
C ARG A 488 -14.67 10.35 -9.03
N LEU A 489 -15.78 10.98 -8.64
CA LEU A 489 -15.81 12.08 -7.68
C LEU A 489 -15.97 11.60 -6.23
N GLY A 490 -15.97 10.28 -5.99
CA GLY A 490 -15.97 9.68 -4.66
C GLY A 490 -17.34 9.19 -4.17
N TYR A 491 -18.37 9.17 -5.02
CA TYR A 491 -19.65 8.54 -4.69
C TYR A 491 -19.48 7.02 -4.57
N LYS A 492 -20.08 6.44 -3.53
CA LYS A 492 -20.26 4.99 -3.38
C LYS A 492 -21.73 4.70 -3.13
N ALA A 493 -22.23 3.62 -3.73
CA ALA A 493 -23.60 3.15 -3.52
C ALA A 493 -23.72 2.41 -2.17
N LYS A 494 -23.71 3.18 -1.08
CA LYS A 494 -23.94 2.69 0.29
C LYS A 494 -24.68 3.73 1.10
N GLN A 495 -25.26 3.31 2.23
CA GLN A 495 -25.99 4.21 3.12
C GLN A 495 -25.10 5.37 3.62
N GLY A 496 -25.71 6.56 3.71
CA GLY A 496 -25.05 7.82 4.08
C GLY A 496 -24.57 8.67 2.90
N TYR A 497 -24.54 8.14 1.68
CA TYR A 497 -24.38 8.97 0.47
C TYR A 497 -25.73 9.41 -0.06
N VAL A 498 -25.87 10.70 -0.41
CA VAL A 498 -27.07 11.28 -0.98
C VAL A 498 -26.72 12.14 -2.19
N VAL A 499 -27.59 12.15 -3.20
CA VAL A 499 -27.42 12.98 -4.39
C VAL A 499 -28.57 13.97 -4.47
N TYR A 500 -28.26 15.25 -4.66
CA TYR A 500 -29.23 16.30 -4.91
C TYR A 500 -29.06 16.85 -6.31
N ARG A 501 -30.17 17.03 -7.03
CA ARG A 501 -30.21 17.74 -8.30
C ARG A 501 -30.58 19.19 -8.06
N ILE A 502 -29.89 20.09 -8.74
CA ILE A 502 -30.13 21.53 -8.64
C ILE A 502 -30.01 22.19 -10.00
N ARG A 503 -30.91 23.15 -10.26
CA ARG A 503 -30.81 24.07 -11.40
C ARG A 503 -30.26 25.43 -10.97
N VAL A 504 -29.35 25.98 -11.77
CA VAL A 504 -28.76 27.31 -11.58
C VAL A 504 -28.94 28.12 -12.85
N ARG A 505 -29.48 29.34 -12.73
CA ARG A 505 -29.72 30.23 -13.87
C ARG A 505 -28.41 30.58 -14.58
N ARG A 506 -28.43 30.54 -15.91
CA ARG A 506 -27.33 30.93 -16.81
C ARG A 506 -27.24 32.45 -16.91
N GLY A 507 -26.08 32.92 -17.36
CA GLY A 507 -25.82 34.34 -17.61
C GLY A 507 -24.84 34.98 -16.62
N GLY A 508 -24.63 36.29 -16.80
CA GLY A 508 -23.86 37.12 -15.87
C GLY A 508 -24.66 37.48 -14.63
N ARG A 509 -24.05 38.29 -13.75
CA ARG A 509 -24.73 38.81 -12.56
C ARG A 509 -24.85 40.33 -12.68
N LYS A 510 -26.07 40.82 -12.89
CA LYS A 510 -26.36 42.26 -12.83
C LYS A 510 -26.00 42.80 -11.45
N ARG A 511 -25.40 43.99 -11.39
CA ARG A 511 -25.19 44.69 -10.12
C ARG A 511 -26.55 45.01 -9.47
N PRO A 512 -26.73 44.76 -8.16
CA PRO A 512 -27.92 45.20 -7.45
C PRO A 512 -27.82 46.71 -7.18
N ALA A 513 -28.08 47.53 -8.21
CA ALA A 513 -28.15 48.98 -8.10
C ALA A 513 -29.59 49.42 -8.43
N PRO A 514 -30.29 50.11 -7.51
CA PRO A 514 -31.63 50.65 -7.78
C PRO A 514 -31.62 51.50 -9.06
N LYS A 515 -32.55 51.22 -9.99
CA LYS A 515 -32.64 51.87 -11.31
C LYS A 515 -31.35 51.80 -12.17
N GLY A 516 -30.37 50.99 -11.80
CA GLY A 516 -29.05 50.99 -12.44
C GLY A 516 -28.19 52.20 -12.09
N ALA A 517 -28.60 53.05 -11.14
CA ALA A 517 -27.84 54.22 -10.74
C ALA A 517 -26.67 53.82 -9.82
N THR A 518 -25.46 54.10 -10.28
CA THR A 518 -24.22 53.88 -9.51
C THR A 518 -23.49 55.21 -9.35
N TYR A 519 -23.19 55.57 -8.11
CA TYR A 519 -22.46 56.79 -7.78
C TYR A 519 -20.95 56.57 -7.78
N GLY A 520 -20.19 57.66 -7.93
CA GLY A 520 -18.72 57.66 -7.92
C GLY A 520 -18.08 57.57 -9.31
N LYS A 521 -16.82 57.12 -9.33
CA LYS A 521 -15.97 57.15 -10.54
C LYS A 521 -16.55 56.33 -11.71
N PRO A 522 -16.41 56.77 -12.97
CA PRO A 522 -16.93 56.08 -14.16
C PRO A 522 -16.55 54.59 -14.27
N THR A 523 -15.35 54.21 -13.82
CA THR A 523 -14.87 52.81 -13.83
C THR A 523 -15.79 51.86 -13.04
N ASN A 524 -16.49 52.37 -12.03
CA ASN A 524 -17.38 51.59 -11.18
C ASN A 524 -18.83 51.61 -11.67
N GLN A 525 -19.16 52.29 -12.78
CA GLN A 525 -20.56 52.46 -13.20
C GLN A 525 -21.14 51.28 -14.01
N GLY A 526 -20.36 50.21 -14.23
CA GLY A 526 -20.82 49.02 -14.97
C GLY A 526 -21.92 48.22 -14.23
N ILE A 527 -23.03 47.94 -14.94
CA ILE A 527 -24.19 47.21 -14.41
C ILE A 527 -24.35 45.80 -15.01
N ASN A 528 -24.39 45.68 -16.35
CA ASN A 528 -24.87 44.48 -17.05
C ASN A 528 -23.77 43.46 -17.37
N GLN A 529 -22.58 43.93 -17.77
CA GLN A 529 -21.51 43.05 -18.28
C GLN A 529 -20.67 42.38 -17.18
N LEU A 530 -21.07 42.53 -15.91
CA LEU A 530 -20.39 41.93 -14.76
C LEU A 530 -20.53 40.40 -14.78
N LYS A 531 -19.39 39.73 -14.58
CA LYS A 531 -19.31 38.27 -14.46
C LYS A 531 -19.14 37.88 -13.00
N TYR A 532 -19.85 36.83 -12.58
CA TYR A 532 -19.71 36.33 -11.22
C TYR A 532 -18.36 35.62 -11.06
N GLN A 533 -17.65 35.91 -9.98
CA GLN A 533 -16.30 35.38 -9.73
C GLN A 533 -16.29 33.85 -9.53
N ARG A 534 -17.40 33.27 -9.06
CA ARG A 534 -17.52 31.82 -8.82
C ARG A 534 -18.21 31.13 -9.99
N ALA A 535 -17.76 29.92 -10.30
CA ALA A 535 -18.41 29.08 -11.30
C ALA A 535 -19.85 28.71 -10.87
N LEU A 536 -20.76 28.53 -11.84
CA LEU A 536 -22.16 28.13 -11.57
C LEU A 536 -22.28 26.83 -10.78
N SER A 537 -21.35 25.88 -10.97
CA SER A 537 -21.28 24.65 -10.17
C SER A 537 -20.94 24.91 -8.69
N ALA A 538 -20.13 25.92 -8.37
CA ALA A 538 -19.86 26.30 -6.99
C ALA A 538 -21.09 26.96 -6.33
N THR A 539 -21.87 27.73 -7.10
CA THR A 539 -23.17 28.26 -6.66
C THR A 539 -24.18 27.14 -6.42
N ALA A 540 -24.15 26.09 -7.26
CA ALA A 540 -24.98 24.90 -7.09
C ALA A 540 -24.67 24.18 -5.77
N GLU A 541 -23.38 23.90 -5.53
CA GLU A 541 -22.90 23.29 -4.28
C GLU A 541 -23.32 24.09 -3.05
N GLU A 542 -23.16 25.42 -3.09
CA GLU A 542 -23.51 26.30 -1.97
C GLU A 542 -25.01 26.34 -1.69
N ARG A 543 -25.85 26.41 -2.73
CA ARG A 543 -27.31 26.38 -2.56
C ARG A 543 -27.79 25.05 -1.96
N VAL A 544 -27.24 23.92 -2.40
CA VAL A 544 -27.54 22.61 -1.82
C VAL A 544 -27.03 22.51 -0.38
N GLY A 545 -25.80 22.97 -0.11
CA GLY A 545 -25.21 22.97 1.23
C GLY A 545 -26.00 23.81 2.24
N ARG A 546 -26.56 24.95 1.81
CA ARG A 546 -27.46 25.76 2.65
C ARG A 546 -28.82 25.08 2.88
N ARG A 547 -29.41 24.45 1.85
CA ARG A 547 -30.68 23.73 1.98
C ARG A 547 -30.55 22.49 2.86
N CYS A 548 -29.40 21.80 2.78
CA CYS A 548 -29.11 20.56 3.50
C CYS A 548 -27.95 20.76 4.49
N ALA A 549 -28.12 21.68 5.45
CA ALA A 549 -27.03 22.14 6.32
C ALA A 549 -26.37 21.02 7.16
N ASN A 550 -27.13 19.98 7.50
CA ASN A 550 -26.63 18.82 8.27
C ASN A 550 -25.73 17.90 7.43
N LEU A 551 -25.88 17.93 6.10
CA LEU A 551 -25.07 17.12 5.19
C LEU A 551 -23.76 17.81 4.85
N ARG A 552 -22.77 17.02 4.43
CA ARG A 552 -21.47 17.49 3.94
C ARG A 552 -21.40 17.37 2.44
N VAL A 553 -21.19 18.49 1.74
CA VAL A 553 -20.96 18.48 0.29
C VAL A 553 -19.59 17.87 0.00
N LEU A 554 -19.57 16.78 -0.76
CA LEU A 554 -18.34 16.12 -1.21
C LEU A 554 -17.83 16.80 -2.49
N ASN A 555 -18.64 16.75 -3.55
CA ASN A 555 -18.33 17.27 -4.88
C ASN A 555 -19.61 17.46 -5.73
N SER A 556 -19.48 18.01 -6.93
CA SER A 556 -20.59 18.12 -7.89
C SER A 556 -20.16 17.85 -9.33
N TYR A 557 -21.13 17.55 -10.18
CA TYR A 557 -20.92 17.40 -11.62
C TYR A 557 -22.10 17.90 -12.45
N TRP A 558 -21.79 18.30 -13.68
CA TRP A 558 -22.78 18.73 -14.67
C TRP A 558 -23.56 17.52 -15.19
N ILE A 559 -24.88 17.68 -15.31
CA ILE A 559 -25.77 16.68 -15.90
C ILE A 559 -26.43 17.15 -17.19
N ASN A 560 -26.87 18.41 -17.25
CA ASN A 560 -27.63 18.92 -18.39
C ASN A 560 -27.62 20.46 -18.45
N GLN A 561 -28.06 21.04 -19.57
CA GLN A 561 -28.26 22.49 -19.71
C GLN A 561 -29.37 22.79 -20.72
N ASP A 562 -30.16 23.84 -20.45
CA ASP A 562 -31.06 24.48 -21.42
C ASP A 562 -30.59 25.94 -21.64
N SER A 563 -31.37 26.76 -22.36
CA SER A 563 -31.06 28.17 -22.61
C SER A 563 -30.97 29.01 -21.32
N THR A 564 -31.78 28.72 -20.31
CA THR A 564 -31.97 29.56 -19.11
C THR A 564 -31.22 29.04 -17.88
N TYR A 565 -30.94 27.75 -17.79
CA TYR A 565 -30.48 27.01 -16.62
C TYR A 565 -29.38 26.00 -16.98
N LYS A 566 -28.52 25.74 -15.99
CA LYS A 566 -27.61 24.59 -15.95
C LYS A 566 -27.99 23.70 -14.78
N TYR A 567 -27.97 22.40 -15.02
CA TYR A 567 -28.34 21.39 -14.05
C TYR A 567 -27.09 20.66 -13.55
N PHE A 568 -27.01 20.50 -12.23
CA PHE A 568 -25.92 19.83 -11.55
C PHE A 568 -26.45 18.79 -10.59
N GLU A 569 -25.69 17.70 -10.43
CA GLU A 569 -25.84 16.77 -9.32
C GLU A 569 -24.75 17.04 -8.30
N VAL A 570 -25.15 17.23 -7.04
CA VAL A 570 -24.28 17.47 -5.90
C VAL A 570 -24.29 16.22 -5.04
N ILE A 571 -23.11 15.67 -4.79
CA ILE A 571 -22.91 14.52 -3.92
C ILE A 571 -22.75 15.04 -2.50
N CYS A 572 -23.65 14.62 -1.63
CA CYS A 572 -23.67 14.91 -0.21
C CYS A 572 -23.41 13.63 0.60
N VAL A 573 -22.84 13.80 1.77
CA VAL A 573 -22.56 12.72 2.73
C VAL A 573 -23.15 13.09 4.08
N ASP A 574 -23.80 12.15 4.73
CA ASP A 574 -24.26 12.28 6.10
C ASP A 574 -23.12 11.91 7.08
N PRO A 575 -22.58 12.87 7.86
CA PRO A 575 -21.50 12.60 8.81
C PRO A 575 -21.96 11.86 10.07
N GLN A 576 -23.26 11.77 10.34
CA GLN A 576 -23.83 11.07 11.50
C GLN A 576 -24.05 9.58 11.21
N HIS A 577 -24.13 9.18 9.94
CA HIS A 577 -24.41 7.81 9.56
C HIS A 577 -23.26 6.83 9.87
N LYS A 578 -23.57 5.71 10.56
CA LYS A 578 -22.57 4.69 10.99
C LYS A 578 -21.72 4.15 9.84
N ALA A 579 -22.30 3.96 8.66
CA ALA A 579 -21.57 3.44 7.48
C ALA A 579 -20.56 4.43 6.88
N ILE A 580 -20.68 5.73 7.19
CA ILE A 580 -19.71 6.75 6.79
C ILE A 580 -18.62 6.84 7.85
N ARG A 581 -19.00 6.90 9.14
CA ARG A 581 -18.07 7.00 10.26
C ARG A 581 -17.10 5.82 10.35
N ARG A 582 -17.57 4.60 10.04
CA ARG A 582 -16.75 3.37 10.05
C ARG A 582 -15.86 3.20 8.82
N ASP A 583 -16.14 3.86 7.69
CA ASP A 583 -15.31 3.70 6.47
C ASP A 583 -14.10 4.64 6.52
N ALA A 584 -12.92 4.05 6.74
CA ALA A 584 -11.64 4.75 6.82
C ALA A 584 -11.33 5.63 5.59
N ARG A 585 -11.93 5.36 4.41
CA ARG A 585 -11.68 6.16 3.20
C ARG A 585 -12.42 7.50 3.17
N ILE A 586 -13.53 7.64 3.91
CA ILE A 586 -14.39 8.83 3.87
C ILE A 586 -14.62 9.46 5.23
N ASN A 587 -14.35 8.75 6.34
CA ASN A 587 -14.57 9.22 7.70
C ASN A 587 -13.95 10.60 7.99
N TRP A 588 -12.88 11.00 7.29
CA TRP A 588 -12.30 12.34 7.35
C TRP A 588 -13.35 13.45 7.20
N ILE A 589 -14.37 13.28 6.34
CA ILE A 589 -15.41 14.30 6.11
C ILE A 589 -16.29 14.56 7.34
N CYS A 590 -16.30 13.65 8.30
CA CYS A 590 -17.06 13.76 9.54
C CYS A 590 -16.42 14.75 10.52
N ASN A 591 -15.12 15.05 10.37
CA ASN A 591 -14.43 15.95 11.28
C ASN A 591 -15.02 17.37 11.19
N PRO A 592 -15.08 18.11 12.33
CA PRO A 592 -15.67 19.44 12.38
C PRO A 592 -14.95 20.44 11.45
N VAL A 593 -13.66 20.27 11.16
CA VAL A 593 -12.93 21.13 10.22
C VAL A 593 -13.54 21.13 8.81
N HIS A 594 -14.33 20.10 8.45
CA HIS A 594 -14.98 19.95 7.17
C HIS A 594 -16.44 20.43 7.12
N LYS A 595 -16.94 21.20 8.11
CA LYS A 595 -18.26 21.85 7.97
C LYS A 595 -18.27 22.86 6.82
N HIS A 596 -19.36 22.92 6.06
CA HIS A 596 -19.59 23.90 4.99
C HIS A 596 -18.37 24.18 4.08
N ARG A 597 -17.79 23.11 3.52
CA ARG A 597 -16.64 23.20 2.60
C ARG A 597 -16.98 23.99 1.33
N GLU A 598 -18.22 23.88 0.87
CA GLU A 598 -18.78 24.59 -0.27
C GLU A 598 -18.84 26.10 -0.06
N ALA A 599 -19.14 26.57 1.16
CA ALA A 599 -19.14 27.99 1.51
C ALA A 599 -17.73 28.58 1.52
N ARG A 600 -16.74 27.79 1.98
CA ARG A 600 -15.32 28.17 2.03
C ARG A 600 -14.56 27.94 0.71
N GLY A 601 -15.23 27.41 -0.32
CA GLY A 601 -14.61 27.10 -1.61
C GLY A 601 -13.51 26.04 -1.52
N LEU A 602 -13.72 25.00 -0.72
CA LEU A 602 -12.78 23.87 -0.53
C LEU A 602 -13.16 22.62 -1.34
N THR A 603 -14.27 22.66 -2.06
CA THR A 603 -14.64 21.66 -3.08
C THR A 603 -13.71 21.75 -4.30
N ALA A 604 -13.72 20.74 -5.17
CA ALA A 604 -12.88 20.76 -6.38
C ALA A 604 -13.18 21.99 -7.26
N THR A 605 -14.47 22.29 -7.45
CA THR A 605 -14.93 23.47 -8.19
C THR A 605 -14.54 24.78 -7.48
N GLY A 606 -14.68 24.83 -6.15
CA GLY A 606 -14.27 26.00 -5.35
C GLY A 606 -12.77 26.28 -5.46
N LYS A 607 -11.92 25.25 -5.34
CA LYS A 607 -10.47 25.37 -5.49
C LYS A 607 -10.07 25.86 -6.90
N LYS A 608 -10.70 25.30 -7.94
CA LYS A 608 -10.50 25.74 -9.34
C LYS A 608 -10.87 27.22 -9.51
N SER A 609 -12.01 27.64 -8.98
CA SER A 609 -12.46 29.04 -9.05
C SER A 609 -11.55 30.02 -8.30
N ARG A 610 -10.87 29.56 -7.25
CA ARG A 610 -9.89 30.35 -6.49
C ARG A 610 -8.52 30.44 -7.17
N GLY A 611 -8.32 29.72 -8.27
CA GLY A 611 -7.03 29.62 -8.94
C GLY A 611 -5.97 28.94 -8.08
N ILE A 612 -6.35 27.97 -7.23
CA ILE A 612 -5.37 27.21 -6.44
C ILE A 612 -4.80 26.11 -7.31
N ASN A 613 -3.55 26.28 -7.73
CA ASN A 613 -2.80 25.29 -8.50
C ASN A 613 -1.29 25.52 -8.31
N LYS A 614 -0.45 24.77 -9.04
CA LYS A 614 1.02 24.82 -8.97
C LYS A 614 1.62 25.52 -10.19
N GLY A 615 2.79 26.13 -10.03
CA GLY A 615 3.56 26.80 -11.09
C GLY A 615 3.49 28.33 -11.03
N HIS A 616 4.30 29.00 -11.86
CA HIS A 616 4.50 30.45 -11.83
C HIS A 616 3.19 31.27 -11.96
N ARG A 617 2.22 30.77 -12.73
CA ARG A 617 0.90 31.42 -12.92
C ARG A 617 0.04 31.49 -11.64
N TYR A 618 0.43 30.79 -10.58
CA TYR A 618 -0.35 30.66 -9.34
C TYR A 618 0.38 31.17 -8.10
N ASN A 619 1.50 31.88 -8.27
CA ASN A 619 2.29 32.43 -7.16
C ASN A 619 1.43 33.29 -6.22
N ASN A 620 0.54 34.10 -6.79
CA ASN A 620 -0.34 35.00 -6.05
C ASN A 620 -1.63 34.34 -5.50
N THR A 621 -1.84 33.04 -5.74
CA THR A 621 -3.09 32.35 -5.38
C THR A 621 -2.89 31.03 -4.63
N LYS A 622 -1.68 30.47 -4.59
CA LYS A 622 -1.35 29.16 -4.00
C LYS A 622 -1.85 28.98 -2.56
N ALA A 623 -1.63 29.97 -1.68
CA ALA A 623 -2.11 29.99 -0.29
C ALA A 623 -3.45 30.73 -0.11
N GLY A 624 -4.03 31.21 -1.21
CA GLY A 624 -5.20 32.09 -1.23
C GLY A 624 -4.81 33.55 -1.53
N ARG A 625 -5.50 34.16 -2.49
CA ARG A 625 -5.19 35.51 -3.00
C ARG A 625 -5.00 36.58 -1.92
N ARG A 626 -5.93 36.64 -0.96
CA ARG A 626 -5.87 37.63 0.13
C ARG A 626 -4.72 37.37 1.10
N HIS A 627 -4.43 36.10 1.39
CA HIS A 627 -3.33 35.72 2.28
C HIS A 627 -1.98 36.10 1.66
N THR A 628 -1.76 35.72 0.39
CA THR A 628 -0.53 36.08 -0.33
C THR A 628 -0.37 37.59 -0.48
N TRP A 629 -1.45 38.30 -0.82
CA TRP A 629 -1.43 39.76 -0.88
C TRP A 629 -1.07 40.38 0.48
N LYS A 630 -1.67 39.90 1.58
CA LYS A 630 -1.34 40.40 2.93
C LYS A 630 0.13 40.19 3.24
N LEU A 631 0.68 39.00 2.98
CA LEU A 631 2.10 38.70 3.23
C LEU A 631 3.04 39.64 2.46
N GLN A 632 2.75 39.91 1.19
CA GLN A 632 3.55 40.81 0.36
C GLN A 632 3.45 42.29 0.76
N ASN A 633 2.34 42.69 1.36
CA ASN A 633 2.09 44.09 1.77
C ASN A 633 2.29 44.28 3.29
N THR A 634 2.74 43.26 4.02
CA THR A 634 3.03 43.39 5.45
C THR A 634 4.44 43.94 5.62
N GLN A 635 4.55 45.15 6.17
CA GLN A 635 5.84 45.72 6.54
C GLN A 635 6.40 44.95 7.73
N SER A 636 7.56 44.32 7.53
CA SER A 636 8.21 43.48 8.54
C SER A 636 9.25 44.29 9.30
N TYR A 637 9.02 44.50 10.60
CA TYR A 637 9.96 45.15 11.50
C TYR A 637 10.67 44.10 12.36
N TRP A 638 11.89 43.75 11.96
CA TRP A 638 12.73 42.84 12.72
C TRP A 638 13.34 43.55 13.93
N ARG A 639 13.60 42.79 15.01
CA ARG A 639 14.21 43.32 16.24
C ARG A 639 15.61 43.89 15.97
N TYR A 640 16.34 43.26 15.06
CA TYR A 640 17.64 43.71 14.54
C TYR A 640 17.51 43.82 13.02
N ARG A 641 17.91 44.95 12.44
CA ARG A 641 17.78 45.22 11.00
C ARG A 641 19.04 44.88 10.25
#